data_AF-A0A931CKQ0-F1
#
_entry.id   AF-A0A931CKQ0-F1
#
_cell.length_a   1.000
_cell.length_b   1.000
_cell.length_c   1.000
_cell.angle_alpha   90.00
_cell.angle_beta   90.00
_cell.angle_gamma   90.00
#
_symmetry.space_group_name_H-M   'P 1'
#
loop_
_entity.id
_entity.type
_entity.pdbx_description
1 polymer ?
#
loop_
_entity_poly.entity_id
_entity_poly.type
_entity_poly.pdbx_seq_one_letter_code
_entity_poly.pdbx_strand_id
1 'polypeptide(L)'
;MRVSRAAMAATVLAAATAVGFGLTVGTASADSDEALPLKSFGEITIDAVHKRVFISDPLAGKVLVRTYQGHPVAELSGLAGVWGLAISPDSTDLYAAVPGARAIVEFSTDTLKESKRYPVGDAVELRDVVPPVNGKLWFSAEVDGVLNGGGLGSVDLATSEVRLHDSSVDGAGFYSAPLLSVAPGQPGLVLATDDETSGSDSSVFDVSSGTEQLKLDTDVFSKFTNDSALSVDGSHVLQQTSETLRIRVADGAKEKVYPGLRARAVEVAQDGRIAIDHDWPGMKNVHVFREGADEPEAIYALPDVSGQFNTPSVTDRGLAWEPGGPRLFAVTNAPGPAYWLITLNDPDPELPDPTPSTSAPSTTPASHDPSVPDPTVYMNWGPSSTPARGKPLTMTGVIGAAGNVFPPAGSVLTTRRFDLESPSGTPLGAVTTDAGGRFTLTDTPPNGGLVRYSFSFAGTPGFSAVSGELRIAIPRARAQLSLARSPKTGVLSYGATVNLTARLGAPYRNRVVEIWADPHGADQPDRLIKRATVNSAGNVVAALKVTRNTLVTTRFTGDGAYEPGSARLDLWTEVGVSTTLARHYKTKKIGSTTYRYFRQSKDPLITHTMTPHPGRKARTTIEVWSGGKWTLWSFRNTKLSSTGKASFTFVTGARVGKRFRVRAEYLRGKSGDTVNYTSAGAWKYFTYTK
;
A
#
# COMPACT_ATOMS: atom_id res chain seq x y z
N MET A 1 -3.71 -51.72 -1.58
CA MET A 1 -2.83 -50.57 -1.86
C MET A 1 -3.76 -49.40 -2.19
N ARG A 2 -4.10 -48.42 -1.34
CA ARG A 2 -3.29 -47.44 -0.58
C ARG A 2 -2.16 -46.92 -1.46
N VAL A 3 -2.17 -45.66 -1.92
CA VAL A 3 -2.17 -44.45 -1.08
C VAL A 3 -3.03 -43.32 -1.67
N SER A 4 -3.91 -42.77 -0.83
CA SER A 4 -4.61 -41.51 -0.98
C SER A 4 -3.77 -40.34 -0.43
N ARG A 5 -3.88 -39.15 -1.03
CA ARG A 5 -3.63 -37.87 -0.34
C ARG A 5 -4.67 -36.85 -0.78
N ALA A 6 -5.16 -36.15 0.24
CA ALA A 6 -6.26 -35.22 0.26
C ALA A 6 -5.76 -33.83 0.72
N ALA A 7 -6.66 -32.85 0.61
CA ALA A 7 -6.74 -31.57 1.33
C ALA A 7 -5.90 -30.41 0.73
N MET A 8 -6.37 -29.16 0.67
CA MET A 8 -7.44 -28.48 1.40
C MET A 8 -8.25 -27.51 0.51
N ALA A 9 -9.58 -27.59 0.62
CA ALA A 9 -10.47 -26.45 0.43
C ALA A 9 -10.51 -25.68 1.75
N ALA A 10 -10.33 -24.36 1.70
CA ALA A 10 -10.53 -23.46 2.85
C ALA A 10 -11.80 -22.66 2.62
N THR A 11 -12.92 -23.16 3.14
CA THR A 11 -14.17 -22.43 3.24
C THR A 11 -14.07 -21.45 4.42
N VAL A 12 -14.00 -20.15 4.16
CA VAL A 12 -14.07 -19.12 5.20
C VAL A 12 -15.54 -18.69 5.34
N LEU A 13 -16.15 -19.11 6.45
CA LEU A 13 -17.48 -18.68 6.86
C LEU A 13 -17.37 -17.27 7.47
N ALA A 14 -17.83 -16.25 6.74
CA ALA A 14 -17.91 -14.88 7.24
C ALA A 14 -19.04 -14.76 8.30
N ALA A 15 -18.67 -14.56 9.56
CA ALA A 15 -19.59 -14.17 10.61
C ALA A 15 -19.46 -12.67 10.85
N ALA A 16 -20.39 -11.89 10.30
CA ALA A 16 -20.48 -10.46 10.49
C ALA A 16 -20.88 -10.13 11.94
N THR A 17 -20.01 -9.44 12.66
CA THR A 17 -20.38 -8.66 13.84
C THR A 17 -20.07 -7.20 13.55
N ALA A 18 -21.11 -6.40 13.35
CA ALA A 18 -21.02 -4.95 13.23
C ALA A 18 -20.38 -4.36 14.51
N VAL A 19 -19.19 -3.80 14.35
CA VAL A 19 -18.52 -2.93 15.33
C VAL A 19 -18.70 -1.52 14.81
N GLY A 20 -19.20 -0.61 15.64
CA GLY A 20 -19.35 0.80 15.27
C GLY A 20 -17.99 1.40 14.90
N PHE A 21 -17.85 1.81 13.64
CA PHE A 21 -16.66 2.47 13.11
C PHE A 21 -16.70 3.94 13.51
N GLY A 22 -15.65 4.39 14.20
CA GLY A 22 -15.32 5.81 14.22
C GLY A 22 -14.63 6.13 12.90
N LEU A 23 -15.09 7.17 12.20
CA LEU A 23 -14.44 7.67 10.98
C LEU A 23 -12.95 7.92 11.25
N THR A 24 -12.09 7.23 10.51
CA THR A 24 -10.65 7.51 10.51
C THR A 24 -10.34 8.45 9.36
N VAL A 25 -9.78 9.63 9.67
CA VAL A 25 -9.26 10.54 8.64
C VAL A 25 -7.79 10.17 8.44
N GLY A 26 -7.48 9.59 7.28
CA GLY A 26 -6.12 9.28 6.87
C GLY A 26 -5.53 10.43 6.06
N THR A 27 -4.25 10.72 6.23
CA THR A 27 -3.53 11.66 5.34
C THR A 27 -3.06 10.91 4.10
N ALA A 28 -3.42 11.39 2.91
CA ALA A 28 -2.71 11.01 1.69
C ALA A 28 -1.37 11.75 1.65
N SER A 29 -0.35 11.12 1.08
CA SER A 29 0.87 11.82 0.68
C SER A 29 1.02 11.70 -0.83
N ALA A 30 1.38 12.80 -1.49
CA ALA A 30 1.94 12.68 -2.83
C ALA A 30 3.28 11.97 -2.64
N ASP A 31 3.52 10.93 -3.43
CA ASP A 31 4.79 10.21 -3.34
C ASP A 31 5.94 11.03 -3.95
N SER A 32 5.58 11.90 -4.89
CA SER A 32 6.44 12.96 -5.41
C SER A 32 5.61 14.19 -5.78
N ASP A 33 6.14 15.39 -5.50
CA ASP A 33 5.61 16.65 -6.05
C ASP A 33 5.84 16.78 -7.57
N GLU A 34 6.56 15.83 -8.16
CA GLU A 34 6.87 15.75 -9.59
C GLU A 34 5.73 15.10 -10.38
N ALA A 35 5.32 15.74 -11.47
CA ALA A 35 4.31 15.19 -12.37
C ALA A 35 4.85 13.96 -13.13
N LEU A 36 4.01 12.95 -13.28
CA LEU A 36 4.26 11.82 -14.16
C LEU A 36 4.42 12.33 -15.60
N PRO A 37 5.42 11.83 -16.37
CA PRO A 37 5.65 12.21 -17.76
C PRO A 37 4.67 11.50 -18.70
N LEU A 38 3.37 11.69 -18.43
CA LEU A 38 2.24 11.18 -19.17
C LEU A 38 1.71 12.22 -20.17
N LYS A 39 1.24 11.77 -21.33
CA LYS A 39 0.47 12.60 -22.28
C LYS A 39 -1.02 12.38 -22.17
N SER A 40 -1.41 11.16 -21.83
CA SER A 40 -2.75 10.77 -21.40
C SER A 40 -2.66 9.69 -20.32
N PHE A 41 -3.80 9.29 -19.79
CA PHE A 41 -3.93 8.18 -18.85
C PHE A 41 -4.95 7.18 -19.41
N GLY A 42 -4.64 5.88 -19.33
CA GLY A 42 -5.58 4.81 -19.64
C GLY A 42 -5.98 4.00 -18.41
N GLU A 43 -5.00 3.36 -17.76
CA GLU A 43 -5.18 2.38 -16.69
C GLU A 43 -4.01 2.41 -15.70
N ILE A 44 -4.28 2.03 -14.44
CA ILE A 44 -3.26 1.75 -13.42
C ILE A 44 -3.40 0.32 -12.90
N THR A 45 -2.29 -0.42 -12.83
CA THR A 45 -2.29 -1.76 -12.21
C THR A 45 -1.06 -1.98 -11.31
N ILE A 46 -1.23 -2.85 -10.32
CA ILE A 46 -0.32 -2.98 -9.17
C ILE A 46 0.28 -4.38 -9.09
N ASP A 47 1.61 -4.44 -9.14
CA ASP A 47 2.38 -5.65 -8.89
C ASP A 47 2.87 -5.67 -7.44
N ALA A 48 2.15 -6.43 -6.61
CA ALA A 48 2.48 -6.63 -5.19
C ALA A 48 3.75 -7.44 -4.95
N VAL A 49 4.15 -8.29 -5.89
CA VAL A 49 5.32 -9.16 -5.74
C VAL A 49 6.60 -8.34 -5.93
N HIS A 50 6.66 -7.53 -7.00
CA HIS A 50 7.81 -6.68 -7.30
C HIS A 50 7.71 -5.25 -6.73
N LYS A 51 6.56 -4.89 -6.16
CA LYS A 51 6.24 -3.55 -5.63
C LYS A 51 6.35 -2.46 -6.70
N ARG A 52 5.68 -2.71 -7.82
CA ARG A 52 5.67 -1.82 -8.99
C ARG A 52 4.26 -1.35 -9.32
N VAL A 53 4.18 -0.14 -9.85
CA VAL A 53 2.97 0.47 -10.38
C VAL A 53 3.16 0.59 -11.90
N PHE A 54 2.22 0.08 -12.66
CA PHE A 54 2.18 0.19 -14.12
C PHE A 54 1.07 1.16 -14.51
N ILE A 55 1.38 2.13 -15.38
CA ILE A 55 0.44 3.17 -15.79
C ILE A 55 0.50 3.33 -17.31
N SER A 56 -0.61 3.12 -18.01
CA SER A 56 -0.65 3.26 -19.48
C SER A 56 -0.81 4.72 -19.92
N ASP A 57 -0.13 5.06 -21.02
CA ASP A 57 -0.16 6.35 -21.69
C ASP A 57 -0.57 6.15 -23.16
N PRO A 58 -1.88 6.13 -23.47
CA PRO A 58 -2.36 5.87 -24.82
C PRO A 58 -1.77 6.79 -25.89
N LEU A 59 -1.74 8.11 -25.64
CA LEU A 59 -1.28 9.13 -26.58
C LEU A 59 0.24 9.06 -26.82
N ALA A 60 1.04 8.76 -25.80
CA ALA A 60 2.48 8.57 -26.00
C ALA A 60 2.84 7.15 -26.47
N GLY A 61 1.89 6.22 -26.45
CA GLY A 61 2.09 4.84 -26.86
C GLY A 61 3.08 4.08 -25.98
N LYS A 62 2.97 4.26 -24.66
CA LYS A 62 3.89 3.66 -23.68
C LYS A 62 3.20 3.28 -22.37
N VAL A 63 3.86 2.44 -21.58
CA VAL A 63 3.49 2.15 -20.18
C VAL A 63 4.62 2.63 -19.28
N LEU A 64 4.32 3.49 -18.32
CA LEU A 64 5.24 3.89 -17.26
C LEU A 64 5.31 2.79 -16.20
N VAL A 65 6.52 2.46 -15.76
CA VAL A 65 6.75 1.59 -14.60
C VAL A 65 7.35 2.44 -13.49
N ARG A 66 6.70 2.44 -12.33
CA ARG A 66 7.12 3.16 -11.13
C ARG A 66 7.28 2.21 -9.95
N THR A 67 8.07 2.61 -8.96
CA THR A 67 8.00 1.99 -7.63
C THR A 67 6.67 2.37 -6.98
N TYR A 68 6.32 1.72 -5.86
CA TYR A 68 5.23 2.23 -5.02
C TYR A 68 5.45 3.69 -4.63
N GLN A 69 6.72 4.09 -4.43
CA GLN A 69 7.12 5.47 -4.12
C GLN A 69 7.03 6.47 -5.30
N GLY A 70 6.43 6.09 -6.43
CA GLY A 70 6.40 6.94 -7.63
C GLY A 70 7.74 7.17 -8.35
N HIS A 71 8.84 6.57 -7.91
CA HIS A 71 10.14 6.69 -8.59
C HIS A 71 10.17 5.92 -9.92
N PRO A 72 10.87 6.44 -10.96
CA PRO A 72 10.97 5.79 -12.26
C PRO A 72 11.73 4.45 -12.18
N VAL A 73 11.12 3.39 -12.72
CA VAL A 73 11.74 2.06 -12.89
C VAL A 73 12.07 1.81 -14.35
N ALA A 74 11.09 1.98 -15.24
CA ALA A 74 11.22 1.78 -16.69
C ALA A 74 10.10 2.50 -17.46
N GLU A 75 10.22 2.51 -18.78
CA GLU A 75 9.14 2.84 -19.71
C GLU A 75 9.08 1.75 -20.79
N LEU A 76 7.90 1.14 -20.98
CA LEU A 76 7.65 0.18 -22.04
C LEU A 76 7.10 0.95 -23.25
N SER A 77 7.82 1.00 -24.36
CA SER A 77 7.46 1.81 -25.54
C SER A 77 7.02 0.96 -26.73
N GLY A 78 6.53 1.61 -27.80
CA GLY A 78 6.08 0.90 -29.01
C GLY A 78 4.68 0.28 -28.85
N LEU A 79 3.87 0.89 -27.99
CA LEU A 79 2.54 0.42 -27.61
C LEU A 79 1.50 1.49 -27.99
N ALA A 80 1.43 1.84 -29.27
CA ALA A 80 0.55 2.91 -29.76
C ALA A 80 -0.92 2.69 -29.32
N GLY A 81 -1.48 3.67 -28.62
CA GLY A 81 -2.86 3.61 -28.11
C GLY A 81 -3.05 2.73 -26.87
N VAL A 82 -1.99 2.21 -26.25
CA VAL A 82 -2.11 1.29 -25.09
C VAL A 82 -3.01 1.85 -24.00
N TRP A 83 -3.99 1.04 -23.58
CA TRP A 83 -5.01 1.48 -22.64
C TRP A 83 -5.15 0.49 -21.48
N GLY A 84 -5.94 -0.57 -21.62
CA GLY A 84 -6.13 -1.56 -20.57
C GLY A 84 -4.87 -2.36 -20.24
N LEU A 85 -4.69 -2.64 -18.95
CA LEU A 85 -3.57 -3.39 -18.39
C LEU A 85 -4.08 -4.46 -17.41
N ALA A 86 -3.54 -5.66 -17.51
CA ALA A 86 -3.82 -6.75 -16.57
C ALA A 86 -2.56 -7.48 -16.15
N ILE A 87 -2.46 -7.85 -14.88
CA ILE A 87 -1.37 -8.69 -14.38
C ILE A 87 -1.89 -10.11 -14.14
N SER A 88 -1.10 -11.11 -14.50
CA SER A 88 -1.42 -12.51 -14.21
C SER A 88 -1.57 -12.74 -12.69
N PRO A 89 -2.43 -13.69 -12.24
CA PRO A 89 -2.63 -13.91 -10.80
C PRO A 89 -1.37 -14.28 -10.00
N ASP A 90 -0.37 -14.87 -10.65
CA ASP A 90 0.95 -15.18 -10.08
C ASP A 90 1.97 -14.04 -10.23
N SER A 91 1.55 -12.91 -10.80
CA SER A 91 2.34 -11.69 -11.02
C SER A 91 3.58 -11.90 -11.87
N THR A 92 3.58 -12.88 -12.79
CA THR A 92 4.69 -13.15 -13.71
C THR A 92 4.60 -12.35 -15.00
N ASP A 93 3.38 -12.02 -15.43
CA ASP A 93 3.13 -11.42 -16.75
C ASP A 93 2.19 -10.23 -16.64
N LEU A 94 2.56 -9.15 -17.34
CA LEU A 94 1.74 -7.99 -17.60
C LEU A 94 1.22 -8.08 -19.04
N TYR A 95 -0.09 -8.00 -19.21
CA TYR A 95 -0.79 -7.94 -20.49
C TYR A 95 -1.26 -6.52 -20.74
N ALA A 96 -0.98 -6.00 -21.93
CA ALA A 96 -1.36 -4.66 -22.36
C ALA A 96 -2.21 -4.74 -23.63
N ALA A 97 -3.41 -4.16 -23.61
CA ALA A 97 -4.22 -3.99 -24.80
C ALA A 97 -3.67 -2.84 -25.65
N VAL A 98 -3.26 -3.13 -26.89
CA VAL A 98 -2.60 -2.16 -27.78
C VAL A 98 -3.38 -2.00 -29.08
N PRO A 99 -4.36 -1.06 -29.14
CA PRO A 99 -5.18 -0.82 -30.32
C PRO A 99 -4.36 -0.57 -31.59
N GLY A 100 -3.31 0.27 -31.51
CA GLY A 100 -2.46 0.57 -32.66
C GLY A 100 -1.68 -0.62 -33.21
N ALA A 101 -1.62 -1.73 -32.47
CA ALA A 101 -1.04 -3.00 -32.92
C ALA A 101 -2.10 -4.10 -33.14
N ARG A 102 -3.39 -3.83 -32.86
CA ARG A 102 -4.50 -4.80 -32.85
C ARG A 102 -4.12 -6.10 -32.18
N ALA A 103 -3.51 -5.97 -31.00
CA ALA A 103 -2.96 -7.09 -30.27
C ALA A 103 -2.92 -6.82 -28.76
N ILE A 104 -2.92 -7.90 -28.00
CA ILE A 104 -2.53 -7.89 -26.59
C ILE A 104 -1.03 -8.21 -26.53
N VAL A 105 -0.25 -7.37 -25.88
CA VAL A 105 1.20 -7.52 -25.72
C VAL A 105 1.51 -7.98 -24.31
N GLU A 106 2.29 -9.04 -24.18
CA GLU A 106 2.69 -9.65 -22.93
C GLU A 106 4.13 -9.24 -22.58
N PHE A 107 4.34 -8.85 -21.34
CA PHE A 107 5.63 -8.51 -20.77
C PHE A 107 5.88 -9.34 -19.51
N SER A 108 7.09 -9.85 -19.34
CA SER A 108 7.52 -10.40 -18.06
C SER A 108 7.58 -9.28 -17.01
N THR A 109 6.90 -9.43 -15.88
CA THR A 109 6.96 -8.47 -14.77
C THR A 109 8.35 -8.44 -14.12
N ASP A 110 9.06 -9.57 -14.04
CA ASP A 110 10.43 -9.65 -13.52
C ASP A 110 11.38 -8.77 -14.33
N THR A 111 11.42 -9.01 -15.64
CA THR A 111 12.46 -8.49 -16.55
C THR A 111 12.03 -7.23 -17.31
N LEU A 112 10.73 -6.94 -17.33
CA LEU A 112 10.10 -5.85 -18.09
C LEU A 112 10.34 -5.93 -19.60
N LYS A 113 10.54 -7.15 -20.11
CA LYS A 113 10.71 -7.41 -21.53
C LYS A 113 9.46 -8.02 -22.12
N GLU A 114 9.13 -7.58 -23.33
CA GLU A 114 8.09 -8.20 -24.13
C GLU A 114 8.41 -9.68 -24.35
N SER A 115 7.49 -10.56 -24.00
CA SER A 115 7.59 -12.01 -24.16
C SER A 115 6.80 -12.50 -25.38
N LYS A 116 5.63 -11.90 -25.65
CA LYS A 116 4.72 -12.36 -26.70
C LYS A 116 3.72 -11.30 -27.14
N ARG A 117 3.15 -11.46 -28.34
CA ARG A 117 2.00 -10.70 -28.84
C ARG A 117 0.90 -11.65 -29.29
N TYR A 118 -0.33 -11.29 -28.98
CA TYR A 118 -1.56 -12.00 -29.35
C TYR A 118 -2.38 -11.12 -30.28
N PRO A 119 -2.27 -11.29 -31.61
CA PRO A 119 -3.10 -10.56 -32.57
C PRO A 119 -4.57 -10.89 -32.37
N VAL A 120 -5.45 -9.88 -32.41
CA VAL A 120 -6.91 -10.07 -32.30
C VAL A 120 -7.63 -10.03 -33.65
N GLY A 121 -6.92 -9.68 -34.72
CA GLY A 121 -7.41 -9.65 -36.10
C GLY A 121 -7.58 -8.23 -36.64
N ASP A 122 -7.52 -8.08 -37.97
CA ASP A 122 -7.48 -6.77 -38.63
C ASP A 122 -8.81 -6.02 -38.66
N ALA A 123 -9.92 -6.67 -38.29
CA ALA A 123 -11.24 -6.04 -38.21
C ALA A 123 -11.69 -5.80 -36.76
N VAL A 124 -10.79 -6.02 -35.80
CA VAL A 124 -11.08 -5.95 -34.37
C VAL A 124 -10.22 -4.86 -33.75
N GLU A 125 -10.88 -3.84 -33.25
CA GLU A 125 -10.28 -2.90 -32.31
C GLU A 125 -10.43 -3.45 -30.90
N LEU A 126 -9.44 -3.21 -30.05
CA LEU A 126 -9.46 -3.60 -28.65
C LEU A 126 -9.07 -2.42 -27.77
N ARG A 127 -9.65 -2.36 -26.58
CA ARG A 127 -9.36 -1.28 -25.63
C ARG A 127 -8.87 -1.79 -24.28
N ASP A 128 -9.47 -2.86 -23.78
CA ASP A 128 -9.22 -3.36 -22.44
C ASP A 128 -8.95 -4.87 -22.40
N VAL A 129 -8.32 -5.35 -21.34
CA VAL A 129 -7.95 -6.75 -21.13
C VAL A 129 -7.99 -7.09 -19.65
N VAL A 130 -8.45 -8.30 -19.31
CA VAL A 130 -8.47 -8.80 -17.93
C VAL A 130 -7.48 -9.95 -17.73
N PRO A 131 -7.10 -10.28 -16.47
CA PRO A 131 -6.18 -11.37 -16.20
C PRO A 131 -6.65 -12.71 -16.81
N PRO A 132 -5.72 -13.61 -17.16
CA PRO A 132 -6.09 -14.89 -17.76
C PRO A 132 -7.04 -15.73 -16.90
N VAL A 133 -8.11 -16.22 -17.52
CA VAL A 133 -9.07 -17.16 -16.91
C VAL A 133 -9.16 -18.40 -17.79
N ASN A 134 -8.97 -19.57 -17.17
CA ASN A 134 -9.05 -20.86 -17.85
C ASN A 134 -8.18 -20.94 -19.13
N GLY A 135 -6.96 -20.39 -19.08
CA GLY A 135 -6.01 -20.41 -20.20
C GLY A 135 -6.31 -19.44 -21.34
N LYS A 136 -7.27 -18.53 -21.16
CA LYS A 136 -7.62 -17.49 -22.14
C LYS A 136 -7.44 -16.10 -21.54
N LEU A 137 -6.98 -15.16 -22.36
CA LEU A 137 -7.17 -13.74 -22.09
C LEU A 137 -8.54 -13.33 -22.60
N TRP A 138 -9.23 -12.49 -21.84
CA TRP A 138 -10.49 -11.89 -22.24
C TRP A 138 -10.25 -10.39 -22.43
N PHE A 139 -10.79 -9.83 -23.50
CA PHE A 139 -10.51 -8.46 -23.92
C PHE A 139 -11.78 -7.81 -24.46
N SER A 140 -11.85 -6.48 -24.41
CA SER A 140 -12.95 -5.77 -25.04
C SER A 140 -12.68 -5.63 -26.53
N ALA A 141 -13.70 -5.86 -27.33
CA ALA A 141 -13.62 -5.89 -28.78
C ALA A 141 -14.64 -4.93 -29.38
N GLU A 142 -14.26 -4.29 -30.48
CA GLU A 142 -15.18 -3.63 -31.39
C GLU A 142 -14.89 -4.10 -32.82
N VAL A 143 -15.94 -4.48 -33.54
CA VAL A 143 -15.82 -4.93 -34.92
C VAL A 143 -15.99 -3.76 -35.89
N ASP A 144 -14.95 -3.48 -36.67
CA ASP A 144 -14.92 -2.40 -37.65
C ASP A 144 -16.12 -2.47 -38.62
N GLY A 145 -16.83 -1.34 -38.74
CA GLY A 145 -17.95 -1.19 -39.68
C GLY A 145 -19.25 -1.89 -39.27
N VAL A 146 -19.32 -2.45 -38.06
CA VAL A 146 -20.55 -3.00 -37.47
C VAL A 146 -21.15 -1.95 -36.53
N LEU A 147 -22.42 -1.57 -36.76
CA LEU A 147 -23.13 -0.69 -35.84
C LEU A 147 -23.35 -1.40 -34.51
N ASN A 148 -22.97 -0.75 -33.40
CA ASN A 148 -22.95 -1.35 -32.06
C ASN A 148 -22.14 -2.66 -32.06
N GLY A 149 -20.97 -2.62 -32.70
CA GLY A 149 -20.06 -3.76 -32.84
C GLY A 149 -19.23 -4.06 -31.59
N GLY A 150 -19.50 -3.37 -30.47
CA GLY A 150 -18.81 -3.54 -29.20
C GLY A 150 -19.22 -4.82 -28.48
N GLY A 151 -18.26 -5.49 -27.84
CA GLY A 151 -18.46 -6.77 -27.16
C GLY A 151 -17.23 -7.29 -26.45
N LEU A 152 -17.29 -8.57 -26.07
CA LEU A 152 -16.18 -9.29 -25.46
C LEU A 152 -15.48 -10.17 -26.51
N GLY A 153 -14.17 -10.30 -26.39
CA GLY A 153 -13.36 -11.26 -27.13
C GLY A 153 -12.53 -12.13 -26.19
N SER A 154 -12.08 -13.26 -26.69
CA SER A 154 -11.10 -14.11 -26.01
C SER A 154 -9.98 -14.51 -26.95
N VAL A 155 -8.76 -14.62 -26.42
CA VAL A 155 -7.63 -15.24 -27.11
C VAL A 155 -7.07 -16.37 -26.27
N ASP A 156 -6.91 -17.54 -26.87
CA ASP A 156 -6.35 -18.71 -26.23
C ASP A 156 -4.82 -18.57 -26.10
N LEU A 157 -4.29 -18.70 -24.88
CA LEU A 157 -2.86 -18.47 -24.65
C LEU A 157 -1.97 -19.54 -25.32
N ALA A 158 -2.49 -20.76 -25.47
CA ALA A 158 -1.75 -21.89 -26.03
C ALA A 158 -1.79 -21.90 -27.57
N THR A 159 -2.96 -21.61 -28.15
CA THR A 159 -3.19 -21.73 -29.60
C THR A 159 -3.23 -20.40 -30.33
N SER A 160 -3.33 -19.28 -29.61
CA SER A 160 -3.60 -17.94 -30.15
C SER A 160 -4.89 -17.84 -30.95
N GLU A 161 -5.82 -18.79 -30.77
CA GLU A 161 -7.15 -18.73 -31.38
C GLU A 161 -7.97 -17.60 -30.75
N VAL A 162 -8.52 -16.72 -31.59
CA VAL A 162 -9.37 -15.60 -31.19
C VAL A 162 -10.84 -15.97 -31.41
N ARG A 163 -11.69 -15.63 -30.44
CA ARG A 163 -13.15 -15.73 -30.56
C ARG A 163 -13.80 -14.46 -30.06
N LEU A 164 -14.75 -13.94 -30.83
CA LEU A 164 -15.57 -12.80 -30.44
C LEU A 164 -16.92 -13.31 -29.95
N HIS A 165 -17.45 -12.64 -28.95
CA HIS A 165 -18.79 -12.85 -28.45
C HIS A 165 -19.81 -12.45 -29.54
N ASP A 166 -20.83 -13.29 -29.73
CA ASP A 166 -21.93 -13.03 -30.65
C ASP A 166 -23.12 -12.47 -29.87
N SER A 167 -23.23 -11.14 -29.83
CA SER A 167 -24.31 -10.43 -29.13
C SER A 167 -25.70 -10.73 -29.69
N SER A 168 -25.83 -11.34 -30.88
CA SER A 168 -27.13 -11.76 -31.41
C SER A 168 -27.73 -12.94 -30.65
N VAL A 169 -26.91 -13.67 -29.87
CA VAL A 169 -27.33 -14.85 -29.11
C VAL A 169 -28.08 -14.48 -27.82
N ASP A 170 -27.68 -13.40 -27.16
CA ASP A 170 -28.22 -13.01 -25.85
C ASP A 170 -28.62 -11.53 -25.74
N GLY A 171 -28.29 -10.71 -26.73
CA GLY A 171 -28.63 -9.29 -26.79
C GLY A 171 -27.60 -8.35 -26.17
N ALA A 172 -26.52 -8.87 -25.56
CA ALA A 172 -25.52 -8.08 -24.85
C ALA A 172 -24.49 -7.48 -25.83
N GLY A 173 -24.83 -6.34 -26.42
CA GLY A 173 -23.95 -5.58 -27.33
C GLY A 173 -23.69 -4.16 -26.82
N PHE A 174 -22.59 -3.57 -27.27
CA PHE A 174 -22.15 -2.24 -26.83
C PHE A 174 -21.92 -1.32 -28.04
N TYR A 175 -21.95 -0.01 -27.82
CA TYR A 175 -21.71 0.95 -28.91
C TYR A 175 -20.31 0.80 -29.50
N SER A 176 -19.32 0.66 -28.62
CA SER A 176 -17.89 0.49 -28.92
C SER A 176 -17.25 -0.49 -27.92
N ALA A 177 -15.94 -0.73 -28.04
CA ALA A 177 -15.24 -1.68 -27.17
C ALA A 177 -15.40 -1.30 -25.68
N PRO A 178 -16.12 -2.09 -24.85
CA PRO A 178 -16.45 -1.70 -23.48
C PRO A 178 -15.22 -1.63 -22.55
N LEU A 179 -15.38 -0.96 -21.41
CA LEU A 179 -14.45 -1.07 -20.29
C LEU A 179 -14.64 -2.43 -19.62
N LEU A 180 -13.56 -3.07 -19.19
CA LEU A 180 -13.61 -4.33 -18.48
C LEU A 180 -13.21 -4.18 -17.01
N SER A 181 -13.83 -5.00 -16.17
CA SER A 181 -13.46 -5.18 -14.76
C SER A 181 -13.74 -6.62 -14.32
N VAL A 182 -13.04 -7.10 -13.28
CA VAL A 182 -13.21 -8.46 -12.75
C VAL A 182 -13.58 -8.44 -11.27
N ALA A 183 -14.37 -9.40 -10.82
CA ALA A 183 -14.65 -9.56 -9.40
C ALA A 183 -13.41 -10.08 -8.66
N PRO A 184 -12.87 -9.37 -7.65
CA PRO A 184 -11.62 -9.77 -6.97
C PRO A 184 -11.67 -11.15 -6.30
N GLY A 185 -12.85 -11.58 -5.84
CA GLY A 185 -13.08 -12.91 -5.23
C GLY A 185 -13.66 -13.94 -6.20
N GLN A 186 -14.03 -13.55 -7.42
CA GLN A 186 -14.54 -14.41 -8.48
C GLN A 186 -13.96 -13.99 -9.84
N PRO A 187 -12.66 -14.20 -10.10
CA PRO A 187 -11.98 -13.65 -11.29
C PRO A 187 -12.54 -14.16 -12.63
N GLY A 188 -13.38 -15.20 -12.62
CA GLY A 188 -14.12 -15.66 -13.79
C GLY A 188 -15.40 -14.86 -14.10
N LEU A 189 -15.76 -13.87 -13.30
CA LEU A 189 -16.83 -12.92 -13.59
C LEU A 189 -16.22 -11.63 -14.15
N VAL A 190 -16.59 -11.30 -15.39
CA VAL A 190 -16.12 -10.13 -16.12
C VAL A 190 -17.30 -9.18 -16.32
N LEU A 191 -17.15 -7.95 -15.84
CA LEU A 191 -18.04 -6.85 -16.15
C LEU A 191 -17.54 -6.15 -17.40
N ALA A 192 -18.45 -5.91 -18.34
CA ALA A 192 -18.25 -5.07 -19.51
C ALA A 192 -19.21 -3.88 -19.41
N THR A 193 -18.70 -2.66 -19.55
CA THR A 193 -19.49 -1.43 -19.41
C THR A 193 -19.18 -0.44 -20.51
N ASP A 194 -20.22 0.09 -21.14
CA ASP A 194 -20.16 1.21 -22.07
C ASP A 194 -19.86 2.52 -21.31
N ASP A 195 -18.87 3.27 -21.76
CA ASP A 195 -18.48 4.59 -21.22
C ASP A 195 -18.53 5.70 -22.29
N GLU A 196 -18.87 5.37 -23.53
CA GLU A 196 -18.90 6.33 -24.64
C GLU A 196 -20.28 6.93 -24.88
N THR A 197 -21.33 6.23 -24.43
CA THR A 197 -22.71 6.66 -24.61
C THR A 197 -23.39 6.99 -23.29
N SER A 198 -24.47 7.75 -23.39
CA SER A 198 -25.36 7.96 -22.25
C SER A 198 -26.24 6.74 -21.96
N GLY A 199 -26.13 5.62 -22.68
CA GLY A 199 -26.83 4.37 -22.35
C GLY A 199 -26.20 3.68 -21.14
N SER A 200 -24.86 3.66 -21.10
CA SER A 200 -24.05 2.93 -20.12
C SER A 200 -24.49 1.50 -19.87
N ASP A 201 -24.75 0.80 -20.97
CA ASP A 201 -25.06 -0.61 -20.97
C ASP A 201 -23.94 -1.35 -20.24
N SER A 202 -24.33 -2.22 -19.32
CA SER A 202 -23.40 -3.01 -18.53
C SER A 202 -23.85 -4.46 -18.55
N SER A 203 -22.92 -5.35 -18.85
CA SER A 203 -23.18 -6.79 -18.89
C SER A 203 -22.14 -7.52 -18.05
N VAL A 204 -22.58 -8.55 -17.33
CA VAL A 204 -21.69 -9.43 -16.55
C VAL A 204 -21.66 -10.80 -17.19
N PHE A 205 -20.47 -11.25 -17.57
CA PHE A 205 -20.22 -12.56 -18.15
C PHE A 205 -19.47 -13.46 -17.17
N ASP A 206 -19.87 -14.72 -17.09
CA ASP A 206 -19.09 -15.79 -16.44
C ASP A 206 -18.28 -16.52 -17.49
N VAL A 207 -16.97 -16.35 -17.43
CA VAL A 207 -15.98 -16.92 -18.33
C VAL A 207 -15.19 -18.07 -17.69
N SER A 208 -15.55 -18.49 -16.47
CA SER A 208 -14.82 -19.49 -15.69
C SER A 208 -14.66 -20.85 -16.40
N SER A 209 -15.59 -21.17 -17.30
CA SER A 209 -15.59 -22.40 -18.11
C SER A 209 -14.73 -22.33 -19.38
N GLY A 210 -14.18 -21.15 -19.72
CA GLY A 210 -13.47 -20.90 -20.98
C GLY A 210 -14.38 -20.50 -22.15
N THR A 211 -15.70 -20.41 -21.90
CA THR A 211 -16.71 -19.80 -22.77
C THR A 211 -17.52 -18.82 -21.94
N GLU A 212 -17.86 -17.68 -22.51
CA GLU A 212 -18.65 -16.64 -21.86
C GLU A 212 -20.11 -17.06 -21.69
N GLN A 213 -20.68 -16.72 -20.53
CA GLN A 213 -22.10 -16.90 -20.23
C GLN A 213 -22.64 -15.62 -19.61
N LEU A 214 -23.61 -15.00 -20.28
CA LEU A 214 -24.28 -13.81 -19.75
C LEU A 214 -24.99 -14.13 -18.41
N LYS A 215 -24.72 -13.31 -17.40
CA LYS A 215 -25.35 -13.35 -16.07
C LYS A 215 -26.28 -12.18 -15.84
N LEU A 216 -25.91 -11.02 -16.37
CA LEU A 216 -26.66 -9.78 -16.27
C LEU A 216 -26.43 -9.00 -17.56
N ASP A 217 -27.50 -8.38 -18.06
CA ASP A 217 -27.44 -7.30 -19.05
C ASP A 217 -28.38 -6.19 -18.55
N THR A 218 -27.90 -4.95 -18.51
CA THR A 218 -28.61 -3.84 -17.87
C THR A 218 -28.24 -2.48 -18.46
N ASP A 219 -29.25 -1.64 -18.70
CA ASP A 219 -29.16 -0.25 -19.16
C ASP A 219 -29.69 0.75 -18.10
N VAL A 220 -29.95 0.27 -16.88
CA VAL A 220 -31.01 0.74 -15.97
C VAL A 220 -30.93 2.23 -15.59
N PHE A 221 -29.83 2.95 -15.88
CA PHE A 221 -29.70 4.37 -15.51
C PHE A 221 -29.31 5.38 -16.58
N SER A 222 -29.18 5.00 -17.87
CA SER A 222 -28.98 5.92 -19.01
C SER A 222 -28.26 7.26 -18.67
N LYS A 223 -27.05 7.16 -18.12
CA LYS A 223 -26.14 8.28 -17.80
C LYS A 223 -24.76 7.93 -18.33
N PHE A 224 -23.88 8.90 -18.56
CA PHE A 224 -22.46 8.59 -18.80
C PHE A 224 -21.83 7.90 -17.60
N THR A 225 -21.06 6.85 -17.86
CA THR A 225 -20.28 6.12 -16.86
C THR A 225 -18.81 6.45 -17.02
N ASN A 226 -18.15 6.82 -15.93
CA ASN A 226 -16.70 7.09 -15.93
C ASN A 226 -15.90 5.83 -15.57
N ASP A 227 -16.46 4.99 -14.70
CA ASP A 227 -15.80 3.78 -14.20
C ASP A 227 -16.81 2.80 -13.60
N SER A 228 -16.43 1.53 -13.50
CA SER A 228 -17.26 0.49 -12.90
C SER A 228 -16.45 -0.69 -12.36
N ALA A 229 -16.97 -1.32 -11.31
CA ALA A 229 -16.31 -2.46 -10.67
C ALA A 229 -17.33 -3.49 -10.16
N LEU A 230 -16.90 -4.74 -10.00
CA LEU A 230 -17.68 -5.79 -9.36
C LEU A 230 -17.37 -5.88 -7.85
N SER A 231 -18.39 -6.18 -7.04
CA SER A 231 -18.19 -6.56 -5.64
C SER A 231 -17.28 -7.79 -5.56
N VAL A 232 -16.65 -8.02 -4.40
CA VAL A 232 -15.71 -9.15 -4.21
C VAL A 232 -16.35 -10.48 -4.55
N ASP A 233 -17.61 -10.66 -4.17
CA ASP A 233 -18.37 -11.87 -4.46
C ASP A 233 -19.07 -11.84 -5.84
N GLY A 234 -18.87 -10.80 -6.65
CA GLY A 234 -19.49 -10.64 -7.97
C GLY A 234 -21.01 -10.52 -7.95
N SER A 235 -21.63 -10.31 -6.79
CA SER A 235 -23.10 -10.20 -6.67
C SER A 235 -23.63 -8.81 -7.02
N HIS A 236 -22.76 -7.79 -7.09
CA HIS A 236 -23.15 -6.42 -7.41
C HIS A 236 -22.16 -5.75 -8.37
N VAL A 237 -22.70 -4.93 -9.28
CA VAL A 237 -21.96 -3.91 -10.03
C VAL A 237 -22.00 -2.60 -9.25
N LEU A 238 -20.85 -1.95 -9.14
CA LEU A 238 -20.69 -0.58 -8.70
C LEU A 238 -20.40 0.27 -9.93
N GLN A 239 -21.30 1.19 -10.26
CA GLN A 239 -21.21 1.99 -11.48
C GLN A 239 -21.09 3.47 -11.12
N GLN A 240 -20.07 4.14 -11.64
CA GLN A 240 -19.82 5.56 -11.40
C GLN A 240 -20.43 6.44 -12.47
N THR A 241 -21.43 7.21 -12.05
CA THR A 241 -22.07 8.26 -12.85
C THR A 241 -21.95 9.59 -12.11
N SER A 242 -22.94 10.48 -12.21
CA SER A 242 -23.09 11.63 -11.29
C SER A 242 -23.21 11.24 -9.80
N GLU A 243 -23.43 9.95 -9.54
CA GLU A 243 -23.56 9.28 -8.25
C GLU A 243 -23.05 7.84 -8.40
N THR A 244 -22.58 7.22 -7.31
CA THR A 244 -22.24 5.78 -7.33
C THR A 244 -23.48 4.94 -7.13
N LEU A 245 -23.74 4.03 -8.06
CA LEU A 245 -24.87 3.11 -8.04
C LEU A 245 -24.40 1.70 -7.68
N ARG A 246 -25.20 0.98 -6.90
CA ARG A 246 -25.03 -0.45 -6.65
C ARG A 246 -26.18 -1.23 -7.27
N ILE A 247 -25.86 -2.07 -8.24
CA ILE A 247 -26.80 -2.84 -9.06
C ILE A 247 -26.59 -4.32 -8.77
N ARG A 248 -27.66 -5.05 -8.46
CA ARG A 248 -27.59 -6.49 -8.17
C ARG A 248 -27.47 -7.29 -9.47
N VAL A 249 -26.48 -8.18 -9.53
CA VAL A 249 -26.22 -9.03 -10.72
C VAL A 249 -27.35 -10.02 -10.99
N ALA A 250 -28.05 -10.48 -9.96
CA ALA A 250 -29.09 -11.50 -10.10
C ALA A 250 -30.30 -11.07 -10.96
N ASP A 251 -30.61 -9.77 -11.00
CA ASP A 251 -31.84 -9.26 -11.64
C ASP A 251 -31.76 -7.81 -12.14
N GLY A 252 -30.57 -7.18 -12.08
CA GLY A 252 -30.38 -5.78 -12.50
C GLY A 252 -31.02 -4.76 -11.55
N ALA A 253 -31.52 -5.17 -10.38
CA ALA A 253 -32.17 -4.25 -9.47
C ALA A 253 -31.16 -3.27 -8.86
N LYS A 254 -31.46 -1.97 -8.93
CA LYS A 254 -30.76 -0.95 -8.15
C LYS A 254 -31.11 -1.09 -6.67
N GLU A 255 -30.11 -1.35 -5.87
CA GLU A 255 -30.29 -1.49 -4.42
C GLU A 255 -29.91 -0.23 -3.66
N LYS A 256 -28.89 0.48 -4.12
CA LYS A 256 -28.31 1.58 -3.34
C LYS A 256 -27.69 2.66 -4.21
N VAL A 257 -27.78 3.88 -3.70
CA VAL A 257 -27.06 5.06 -4.18
C VAL A 257 -26.15 5.50 -3.05
N TYR A 258 -24.92 5.91 -3.37
CA TYR A 258 -24.08 6.68 -2.46
C TYR A 258 -24.25 8.18 -2.81
N PRO A 259 -25.28 8.87 -2.28
CA PRO A 259 -25.63 10.22 -2.72
C PRO A 259 -24.59 11.24 -2.29
N GLY A 260 -24.39 12.27 -3.11
CA GLY A 260 -23.54 13.42 -2.77
C GLY A 260 -22.06 13.24 -3.14
N LEU A 261 -21.63 12.05 -3.54
CA LEU A 261 -20.31 11.83 -4.12
C LEU A 261 -20.36 12.05 -5.64
N ARG A 262 -19.81 13.16 -6.13
CA ARG A 262 -19.39 13.26 -7.53
C ARG A 262 -18.08 12.50 -7.67
N ALA A 263 -18.15 11.34 -8.31
CA ALA A 263 -17.05 10.39 -8.41
C ALA A 263 -16.75 10.07 -9.87
N ARG A 264 -15.48 9.80 -10.14
CA ARG A 264 -14.93 9.46 -11.45
C ARG A 264 -14.36 8.04 -11.48
N ALA A 265 -13.95 7.51 -10.34
CA ALA A 265 -13.29 6.23 -10.21
C ALA A 265 -13.91 5.38 -9.07
N VAL A 266 -13.92 4.07 -9.27
CA VAL A 266 -14.32 3.09 -8.24
C VAL A 266 -13.43 1.88 -8.29
N GLU A 267 -13.01 1.40 -7.12
CA GLU A 267 -12.15 0.22 -7.06
C GLU A 267 -12.46 -0.62 -5.82
N VAL A 268 -12.47 -1.94 -5.99
CA VAL A 268 -12.90 -2.91 -4.97
C VAL A 268 -11.70 -3.77 -4.55
N ALA A 269 -11.34 -3.68 -3.27
CA ALA A 269 -10.29 -4.50 -2.69
C ALA A 269 -10.75 -5.95 -2.49
N GLN A 270 -9.81 -6.90 -2.54
CA GLN A 270 -10.06 -8.31 -2.23
C GLN A 270 -10.68 -8.56 -0.84
N ASP A 271 -10.53 -7.63 0.11
CA ASP A 271 -11.08 -7.74 1.47
C ASP A 271 -12.46 -7.07 1.64
N GLY A 272 -13.08 -6.61 0.55
CA GLY A 272 -14.44 -6.04 0.52
C GLY A 272 -14.51 -4.54 0.81
N ARG A 273 -13.36 -3.85 0.83
CA ARG A 273 -13.32 -2.37 0.85
C ARG A 273 -13.59 -1.82 -0.54
N ILE A 274 -14.35 -0.72 -0.60
CA ILE A 274 -14.72 -0.03 -1.83
C ILE A 274 -14.14 1.38 -1.75
N ALA A 275 -13.24 1.75 -2.65
CA ALA A 275 -12.72 3.10 -2.80
C ALA A 275 -13.54 3.87 -3.84
N ILE A 276 -13.95 5.08 -3.49
CA ILE A 276 -14.70 5.99 -4.36
C ILE A 276 -14.07 7.38 -4.20
N ASP A 277 -13.68 8.02 -5.29
CA ASP A 277 -13.22 9.40 -5.23
C ASP A 277 -14.39 10.38 -5.00
N HIS A 278 -14.07 11.54 -4.47
CA HIS A 278 -15.00 12.65 -4.36
C HIS A 278 -14.35 13.91 -4.92
N ASP A 279 -14.84 14.33 -6.08
CA ASP A 279 -14.43 15.55 -6.77
C ASP A 279 -15.52 16.62 -6.64
N TRP A 280 -15.47 17.37 -5.55
CA TRP A 280 -16.29 18.58 -5.36
C TRP A 280 -15.42 19.77 -4.95
N PRO A 281 -15.71 21.01 -5.41
CA PRO A 281 -14.94 22.19 -5.05
C PRO A 281 -14.78 22.34 -3.52
N GLY A 282 -13.54 22.21 -3.03
CA GLY A 282 -13.19 22.28 -1.61
C GLY A 282 -13.22 20.97 -0.82
N MET A 283 -13.58 19.84 -1.45
CA MET A 283 -13.57 18.49 -0.87
C MET A 283 -12.88 17.52 -1.85
N LYS A 284 -11.56 17.36 -1.73
CA LYS A 284 -10.74 16.49 -2.59
C LYS A 284 -10.37 15.23 -1.83
N ASN A 285 -11.20 14.20 -1.88
CA ASN A 285 -11.00 13.03 -1.03
C ASN A 285 -11.17 11.71 -1.79
N VAL A 286 -10.59 10.65 -1.25
CA VAL A 286 -10.97 9.27 -1.57
C VAL A 286 -11.65 8.67 -0.35
N HIS A 287 -12.90 8.27 -0.53
CA HIS A 287 -13.75 7.69 0.50
C HIS A 287 -13.69 6.16 0.39
N VAL A 288 -13.40 5.50 1.51
CA VAL A 288 -13.36 4.04 1.58
C VAL A 288 -14.55 3.54 2.39
N PHE A 289 -15.38 2.72 1.75
CA PHE A 289 -16.55 2.11 2.34
C PHE A 289 -16.31 0.62 2.58
N ARG A 290 -17.05 0.06 3.55
CA ARG A 290 -17.33 -1.37 3.55
C ARG A 290 -18.48 -1.66 2.61
N GLU A 291 -18.48 -2.84 2.02
CA GLU A 291 -19.65 -3.32 1.29
C GLU A 291 -20.94 -3.20 2.13
N GLY A 292 -21.95 -2.57 1.55
CA GLY A 292 -23.24 -2.31 2.21
C GLY A 292 -23.27 -1.13 3.20
N ALA A 293 -22.14 -0.53 3.57
CA ALA A 293 -22.11 0.60 4.50
C ALA A 293 -22.63 1.91 3.87
N ASP A 294 -23.29 2.76 4.67
CA ASP A 294 -23.79 4.09 4.25
C ASP A 294 -22.77 5.21 4.48
N GLU A 295 -21.77 4.96 5.33
CA GLU A 295 -20.76 5.92 5.73
C GLU A 295 -19.37 5.34 5.46
N PRO A 296 -18.39 6.18 5.07
CA PRO A 296 -17.03 5.70 4.83
C PRO A 296 -16.36 5.30 6.15
N GLU A 297 -15.59 4.21 6.13
CA GLU A 297 -14.72 3.81 7.24
C GLU A 297 -13.40 4.60 7.26
N ALA A 298 -12.96 5.08 6.09
CA ALA A 298 -11.82 5.97 5.95
C ALA A 298 -12.08 7.05 4.89
N ILE A 299 -11.52 8.23 5.12
CA ILE A 299 -11.47 9.32 4.14
C ILE A 299 -10.01 9.77 4.02
N TYR A 300 -9.47 9.72 2.81
CA TYR A 300 -8.12 10.21 2.49
C TYR A 300 -8.23 11.55 1.78
N ALA A 301 -7.72 12.62 2.41
CA ALA A 301 -7.64 13.92 1.76
C ALA A 301 -6.47 13.93 0.78
N LEU A 302 -6.74 14.21 -0.51
CA LEU A 302 -5.70 14.30 -1.54
C LEU A 302 -4.82 15.54 -1.30
N PRO A 303 -3.50 15.42 -1.47
CA PRO A 303 -2.57 16.52 -1.26
C PRO A 303 -2.72 17.56 -2.37
N ASP A 304 -2.33 18.80 -2.09
CA ASP A 304 -2.07 19.77 -3.14
C ASP A 304 -0.77 19.39 -3.86
N VAL A 305 -0.72 19.59 -5.18
CA VAL A 305 0.45 19.32 -6.02
C VAL A 305 0.99 20.61 -6.62
N SER A 306 2.27 20.61 -7.00
CA SER A 306 2.91 21.78 -7.61
C SER A 306 2.29 22.15 -8.97
N GLY A 307 1.94 23.43 -9.18
CA GLY A 307 1.37 23.90 -10.46
C GLY A 307 0.35 25.04 -10.33
N GLN A 308 -0.02 25.63 -11.46
CA GLN A 308 -0.94 26.80 -11.54
C GLN A 308 -2.39 26.43 -11.17
N PHE A 309 -2.75 25.14 -11.23
CA PHE A 309 -4.03 24.59 -10.81
C PHE A 309 -3.78 23.49 -9.78
N ASN A 310 -3.62 23.88 -8.52
CA ASN A 310 -3.31 23.00 -7.38
C ASN A 310 -4.50 22.12 -6.92
N THR A 311 -5.43 21.77 -7.81
CA THR A 311 -6.63 20.99 -7.50
C THR A 311 -6.64 19.67 -8.27
N PRO A 312 -5.77 18.72 -7.89
CA PRO A 312 -5.77 17.41 -8.54
C PRO A 312 -7.03 16.64 -8.14
N SER A 313 -7.77 16.12 -9.12
CA SER A 313 -8.83 15.14 -8.90
C SER A 313 -8.42 13.78 -9.46
N VAL A 314 -9.02 12.71 -8.94
CA VAL A 314 -8.72 11.37 -9.45
C VAL A 314 -9.21 11.29 -10.90
N THR A 315 -8.36 10.78 -11.79
CA THR A 315 -8.78 10.55 -13.18
C THR A 315 -9.74 9.36 -13.25
N ASP A 316 -10.54 9.27 -14.30
CA ASP A 316 -11.38 8.09 -14.55
C ASP A 316 -10.49 6.83 -14.52
N ARG A 317 -10.93 5.75 -13.85
CA ARG A 317 -10.13 4.52 -13.60
C ARG A 317 -8.80 4.74 -12.85
N GLY A 318 -8.65 5.88 -12.18
CA GLY A 318 -7.41 6.27 -11.54
C GLY A 318 -7.11 5.58 -10.20
N LEU A 319 -7.90 4.62 -9.73
CA LEU A 319 -7.73 3.97 -8.43
C LEU A 319 -7.27 2.52 -8.59
N ALA A 320 -6.31 2.08 -7.76
CA ALA A 320 -5.93 0.67 -7.70
C ALA A 320 -5.49 0.25 -6.29
N TRP A 321 -6.07 -0.83 -5.76
CA TRP A 321 -5.63 -1.43 -4.49
C TRP A 321 -4.37 -2.28 -4.68
N GLU A 322 -3.50 -2.29 -3.68
CA GLU A 322 -2.45 -3.31 -3.56
C GLU A 322 -3.09 -4.70 -3.37
N PRO A 323 -2.83 -5.68 -4.26
CA PRO A 323 -3.32 -7.04 -4.08
C PRO A 323 -2.93 -7.63 -2.73
N GLY A 324 -3.90 -8.02 -1.92
CA GLY A 324 -3.71 -8.55 -0.57
C GLY A 324 -3.15 -7.56 0.47
N GLY A 325 -3.02 -6.27 0.11
CA GLY A 325 -2.42 -5.23 0.93
C GLY A 325 -3.40 -4.13 1.37
N PRO A 326 -2.99 -3.27 2.31
CA PRO A 326 -3.82 -2.16 2.78
C PRO A 326 -3.65 -0.86 1.98
N ARG A 327 -2.67 -0.78 1.06
CA ARG A 327 -2.34 0.43 0.29
C ARG A 327 -3.30 0.62 -0.88
N LEU A 328 -3.64 1.88 -1.16
CA LEU A 328 -4.43 2.30 -2.31
C LEU A 328 -3.62 3.32 -3.09
N PHE A 329 -3.59 3.19 -4.41
CA PHE A 329 -2.93 4.14 -5.29
C PHE A 329 -4.00 4.96 -6.02
N ALA A 330 -3.70 6.23 -6.25
CA ALA A 330 -4.52 7.13 -7.05
C ALA A 330 -3.66 7.84 -8.09
N VAL A 331 -4.07 7.83 -9.36
CA VAL A 331 -3.57 8.75 -10.38
C VAL A 331 -4.50 9.95 -10.42
N THR A 332 -3.92 11.14 -10.23
CA THR A 332 -4.68 12.38 -10.22
C THR A 332 -4.26 13.28 -11.36
N ASN A 333 -5.17 14.14 -11.82
CA ASN A 333 -4.87 15.18 -12.80
C ASN A 333 -5.44 16.53 -12.36
N ALA A 334 -4.83 17.61 -12.82
CA ALA A 334 -5.34 18.98 -12.66
C ALA A 334 -5.71 19.55 -14.05
N PRO A 335 -6.45 20.67 -14.15
CA PRO A 335 -6.67 21.36 -15.43
C PRO A 335 -5.34 21.61 -16.18
N GLY A 336 -5.05 20.80 -17.20
CA GLY A 336 -3.77 20.74 -17.92
C GLY A 336 -3.26 19.29 -18.12
N PRO A 337 -2.19 19.06 -18.89
CA PRO A 337 -1.68 17.71 -19.19
C PRO A 337 -0.72 17.18 -18.12
N ALA A 338 -1.04 17.38 -16.83
CA ALA A 338 -0.19 16.98 -15.72
C ALA A 338 -0.90 15.94 -14.86
N TYR A 339 -0.19 14.85 -14.57
CA TYR A 339 -0.68 13.71 -13.80
C TYR A 339 0.24 13.45 -12.61
N TRP A 340 -0.26 12.93 -11.50
CA TRP A 340 0.53 12.57 -10.33
C TRP A 340 0.13 11.20 -9.80
N LEU A 341 1.10 10.46 -9.25
CA LEU A 341 0.84 9.23 -8.50
C LEU A 341 0.78 9.56 -7.01
N ILE A 342 -0.32 9.20 -6.37
CA ILE A 342 -0.57 9.40 -4.94
C ILE A 342 -0.71 8.04 -4.28
N THR A 343 0.06 7.80 -3.21
CA THR A 343 -0.04 6.58 -2.40
C THR A 343 -0.81 6.89 -1.13
N LEU A 344 -1.94 6.20 -0.96
CA LEU A 344 -2.85 6.34 0.17
C LEU A 344 -2.60 5.20 1.16
N ASN A 345 -2.58 5.55 2.45
CA ASN A 345 -2.40 4.61 3.56
C ASN A 345 -1.02 3.91 3.58
N ASP A 346 0.06 4.65 3.37
CA ASP A 346 1.41 4.10 3.45
C ASP A 346 1.81 3.78 4.92
N PRO A 347 2.12 2.51 5.27
CA PRO A 347 2.66 2.17 6.58
C PRO A 347 4.13 2.60 6.81
N ASP A 348 4.82 3.15 5.80
CA ASP A 348 6.17 3.69 5.93
C ASP A 348 6.15 5.21 6.20
N PRO A 349 6.51 5.69 7.41
CA PRO A 349 6.65 7.12 7.67
C PRO A 349 7.94 7.66 7.02
N GLU A 350 7.81 8.69 6.18
CA GLU A 350 8.95 9.44 5.65
C GLU A 350 9.71 10.21 6.75
N LEU A 351 11.02 10.33 6.53
CA LEU A 351 11.90 11.30 7.18
C LEU A 351 11.66 12.68 6.54
N PRO A 352 11.74 13.79 7.28
CA PRO A 352 11.38 15.11 6.76
C PRO A 352 12.37 15.61 5.70
N ASP A 353 11.84 16.14 4.61
CA ASP A 353 12.59 16.92 3.62
C ASP A 353 12.93 18.31 4.21
N PRO A 354 14.21 18.72 4.28
CA PRO A 354 14.56 20.07 4.66
C PRO A 354 14.27 21.03 3.49
N THR A 355 13.21 21.84 3.63
CA THR A 355 13.07 23.10 2.88
C THR A 355 14.38 23.88 2.86
N PRO A 356 14.64 24.62 1.77
CA PRO A 356 15.26 25.92 1.92
C PRO A 356 14.41 27.01 1.26
N SER A 357 13.91 27.90 2.10
CA SER A 357 13.79 29.31 1.75
C SER A 357 15.18 29.84 1.36
N THR A 358 15.28 30.57 0.26
CA THR A 358 16.31 31.61 0.09
C THR A 358 15.70 32.81 -0.62
N SER A 359 15.31 33.80 0.18
CA SER A 359 15.31 35.21 -0.16
C SER A 359 16.75 35.73 -0.12
N ALA A 360 17.23 36.34 -1.21
CA ALA A 360 18.29 37.36 -1.24
C ALA A 360 18.37 37.97 -2.67
N PRO A 361 19.05 39.10 -2.89
CA PRO A 361 18.52 40.46 -2.88
C PRO A 361 18.40 41.05 -4.30
N SER A 362 17.53 42.05 -4.43
CA SER A 362 17.46 42.91 -5.61
C SER A 362 18.77 43.67 -5.83
N THR A 363 19.45 43.43 -6.94
CA THR A 363 20.38 44.39 -7.54
C THR A 363 19.86 44.80 -8.90
N THR A 364 19.63 46.11 -9.04
CA THR A 364 19.17 46.83 -10.23
C THR A 364 19.88 46.41 -11.51
N PRO A 365 19.18 46.12 -12.63
CA PRO A 365 19.82 45.99 -13.93
C PRO A 365 20.28 47.37 -14.42
N ALA A 366 21.55 47.48 -14.79
CA ALA A 366 22.02 48.53 -15.68
C ALA A 366 21.35 48.35 -17.06
N SER A 367 21.02 49.46 -17.70
CA SER A 367 20.40 49.58 -19.03
C SER A 367 21.03 48.65 -20.07
N HIS A 368 20.21 47.79 -20.68
CA HIS A 368 20.56 47.06 -21.90
C HIS A 368 19.66 47.49 -23.06
N ASP A 369 20.32 47.76 -24.19
CA ASP A 369 19.80 48.19 -25.49
C ASP A 369 18.96 47.07 -26.12
N PRO A 370 17.71 47.31 -26.55
CA PRO A 370 16.79 46.27 -27.03
C PRO A 370 17.04 45.79 -28.48
N SER A 371 18.27 45.88 -29.01
CA SER A 371 18.55 45.58 -30.43
C SER A 371 19.40 44.33 -30.72
N VAL A 372 19.63 43.44 -29.75
CA VAL A 372 20.29 42.13 -29.99
C VAL A 372 19.48 41.01 -29.33
N PRO A 373 19.07 39.94 -30.05
CA PRO A 373 18.52 38.76 -29.41
C PRO A 373 19.63 38.04 -28.64
N ASP A 374 19.59 38.09 -27.31
CA ASP A 374 20.43 37.28 -26.45
C ASP A 374 20.19 35.79 -26.76
N PRO A 375 21.20 35.03 -27.22
CA PRO A 375 21.00 33.62 -27.50
C PRO A 375 20.92 32.90 -26.15
N THR A 376 19.74 32.40 -25.78
CA THR A 376 19.55 31.62 -24.55
C THR A 376 20.51 30.43 -24.54
N VAL A 377 21.48 30.45 -23.63
CA VAL A 377 22.51 29.41 -23.50
C VAL A 377 21.90 28.20 -22.77
N TYR A 378 22.00 27.02 -23.38
CA TYR A 378 21.62 25.75 -22.78
C TYR A 378 22.86 24.95 -22.37
N MET A 379 22.68 24.04 -21.44
CA MET A 379 23.70 23.07 -21.09
C MET A 379 23.04 21.68 -20.98
N ASN A 380 23.69 20.63 -21.47
CA ASN A 380 23.23 19.23 -21.34
C ASN A 380 24.41 18.35 -20.90
N TRP A 381 24.22 17.44 -19.93
CA TRP A 381 25.31 16.65 -19.37
C TRP A 381 24.82 15.39 -18.62
N GLY A 382 25.70 14.41 -18.49
CA GLY A 382 25.41 13.16 -17.78
C GLY A 382 26.64 12.30 -17.47
N PRO A 383 26.50 11.25 -16.64
CA PRO A 383 27.57 10.31 -16.38
C PRO A 383 27.87 9.45 -17.62
N SER A 384 29.15 9.22 -17.88
CA SER A 384 29.64 8.33 -18.95
C SER A 384 30.18 6.99 -18.41
N SER A 385 30.08 6.78 -17.10
CA SER A 385 30.55 5.58 -16.39
C SER A 385 29.60 5.23 -15.25
N THR A 386 29.54 3.95 -14.88
CA THR A 386 28.69 3.47 -13.79
C THR A 386 29.10 4.09 -12.45
N PRO A 387 28.22 4.84 -11.77
CA PRO A 387 28.55 5.48 -10.50
C PRO A 387 28.83 4.46 -9.40
N ALA A 388 29.97 4.61 -8.72
CA ALA A 388 30.32 3.80 -7.56
C ALA A 388 31.15 4.61 -6.56
N ARG A 389 30.92 4.37 -5.27
CA ARG A 389 31.65 5.03 -4.19
C ARG A 389 33.15 4.74 -4.29
N GLY A 390 33.97 5.78 -4.25
CA GLY A 390 35.43 5.68 -4.30
C GLY A 390 35.98 5.19 -5.64
N LYS A 391 35.17 5.23 -6.71
CA LYS A 391 35.60 4.93 -8.07
C LYS A 391 35.56 6.20 -8.93
N PRO A 392 36.45 6.32 -9.93
CA PRO A 392 36.39 7.42 -10.88
C PRO A 392 35.04 7.47 -11.59
N LEU A 393 34.44 8.66 -11.65
CA LEU A 393 33.20 8.99 -12.31
C LEU A 393 33.48 10.11 -13.32
N THR A 394 33.37 9.78 -14.60
CA THR A 394 33.51 10.74 -15.69
C THR A 394 32.14 11.25 -16.12
N MET A 395 31.98 12.57 -16.18
CA MET A 395 30.79 13.28 -16.65
C MET A 395 31.17 14.10 -17.87
N THR A 396 30.33 14.05 -18.89
CA THR A 396 30.50 14.83 -20.12
C THR A 396 29.29 15.73 -20.33
N GLY A 397 29.51 16.93 -20.81
CA GLY A 397 28.45 17.88 -21.12
C GLY A 397 28.78 18.80 -22.27
N VAL A 398 27.80 19.58 -22.69
CA VAL A 398 27.90 20.59 -23.75
C VAL A 398 27.23 21.87 -23.27
N ILE A 399 27.88 23.01 -23.49
CA ILE A 399 27.29 24.35 -23.38
C ILE A 399 27.17 24.95 -24.76
N GLY A 400 26.00 25.50 -25.10
CA GLY A 400 25.75 26.09 -26.42
C GLY A 400 24.53 26.98 -26.41
N ALA A 401 24.21 27.57 -27.55
CA ALA A 401 23.03 28.41 -27.73
C ALA A 401 22.27 28.02 -29.01
N ALA A 402 21.09 28.60 -29.22
CA ALA A 402 20.24 28.29 -30.37
C ALA A 402 21.02 28.40 -31.70
N GLY A 403 20.77 27.46 -32.62
CA GLY A 403 21.46 27.41 -33.91
C GLY A 403 22.86 26.78 -33.90
N ASN A 404 23.18 25.93 -32.92
CA ASN A 404 24.49 25.28 -32.76
C ASN A 404 25.65 26.28 -32.62
N VAL A 405 25.38 27.38 -31.92
CA VAL A 405 26.37 28.41 -31.62
C VAL A 405 27.03 28.06 -30.28
N PHE A 406 28.35 27.91 -30.26
CA PHE A 406 29.09 27.48 -29.07
C PHE A 406 30.02 28.58 -28.55
N PRO A 407 30.23 28.66 -27.23
CA PRO A 407 31.21 29.58 -26.68
C PRO A 407 32.62 29.23 -27.18
N PRO A 408 33.56 30.20 -27.17
CA PRO A 408 34.92 29.97 -27.64
C PRO A 408 35.57 28.77 -26.94
N ALA A 409 36.39 28.01 -27.68
CA ALA A 409 37.20 26.94 -27.09
C ALA A 409 38.05 27.51 -25.93
N GLY A 410 38.13 26.77 -24.82
CA GLY A 410 38.78 27.23 -23.60
C GLY A 410 37.87 28.01 -22.64
N SER A 411 36.58 28.14 -22.93
CA SER A 411 35.61 28.73 -22.00
C SER A 411 35.55 27.94 -20.71
N VAL A 412 35.61 28.64 -19.56
CA VAL A 412 35.83 28.04 -18.25
C VAL A 412 34.51 27.82 -17.51
N LEU A 413 34.28 26.59 -17.01
CA LEU A 413 33.18 26.26 -16.10
C LEU A 413 33.75 25.93 -14.72
N THR A 414 33.21 26.56 -13.68
CA THR A 414 33.51 26.19 -12.30
C THR A 414 32.66 25.01 -11.86
N THR A 415 33.25 24.07 -11.11
CA THR A 415 32.57 22.83 -10.73
C THR A 415 32.62 22.57 -9.23
N ARG A 416 31.51 22.05 -8.68
CA ARG A 416 31.37 21.75 -7.24
C ARG A 416 30.54 20.50 -7.03
N ARG A 417 30.93 19.65 -6.07
CA ARG A 417 30.19 18.46 -5.65
C ARG A 417 29.53 18.69 -4.29
N PHE A 418 28.30 18.25 -4.11
CA PHE A 418 27.60 18.18 -2.83
C PHE A 418 27.22 16.72 -2.57
N ASP A 419 27.46 16.25 -1.34
CA ASP A 419 27.13 14.90 -0.91
C ASP A 419 26.70 14.89 0.56
N LEU A 420 26.22 13.74 1.05
CA LEU A 420 25.63 13.61 2.39
C LEU A 420 26.57 14.06 3.52
N GLU A 421 27.89 13.91 3.35
CA GLU A 421 28.89 14.30 4.36
C GLU A 421 29.50 15.68 4.08
N SER A 422 29.26 16.24 2.89
CA SER A 422 29.71 17.57 2.46
C SER A 422 28.53 18.40 1.92
N PRO A 423 27.51 18.70 2.75
CA PRO A 423 26.31 19.40 2.30
C PRO A 423 26.58 20.84 1.87
N SER A 424 27.67 21.45 2.36
CA SER A 424 28.12 22.79 1.95
C SER A 424 28.86 22.80 0.60
N GLY A 425 29.23 21.63 0.07
CA GLY A 425 29.84 21.43 -1.24
C GLY A 425 31.38 21.52 -1.26
N THR A 426 32.01 20.58 -1.95
CA THR A 426 33.45 20.48 -2.24
C THR A 426 33.75 21.03 -3.64
N PRO A 427 34.62 22.05 -3.78
CA PRO A 427 35.09 22.51 -5.10
C PRO A 427 35.89 21.41 -5.80
N LEU A 428 35.62 21.17 -7.09
CA LEU A 428 36.33 20.17 -7.90
C LEU A 428 37.32 20.78 -8.90
N GLY A 429 37.43 22.11 -8.92
CA GLY A 429 38.24 22.85 -9.89
C GLY A 429 37.41 23.33 -11.09
N ALA A 430 38.11 23.85 -12.10
CA ALA A 430 37.49 24.34 -13.31
C ALA A 430 37.75 23.40 -14.49
N VAL A 431 36.77 23.29 -15.39
CA VAL A 431 36.87 22.56 -16.66
C VAL A 431 36.75 23.54 -17.82
N THR A 432 37.29 23.16 -18.97
CA THR A 432 37.25 24.00 -20.18
C THR A 432 36.45 23.32 -21.29
N THR A 433 35.86 24.13 -22.17
CA THR A 433 35.14 23.64 -23.34
C THR A 433 36.05 23.42 -24.54
N ASP A 434 35.72 22.46 -25.40
CA ASP A 434 36.25 22.39 -26.77
C ASP A 434 35.54 23.38 -27.71
N ALA A 435 35.90 23.35 -29.00
CA ALA A 435 35.30 24.21 -30.03
C ALA A 435 33.82 23.91 -30.33
N GLY A 436 33.32 22.75 -29.91
CA GLY A 436 31.91 22.36 -29.97
C GLY A 436 31.18 22.56 -28.63
N GLY A 437 31.75 23.35 -27.72
CA GLY A 437 31.17 23.62 -26.40
C GLY A 437 31.22 22.45 -25.43
N ARG A 438 31.91 21.34 -25.74
CA ARG A 438 31.92 20.14 -24.89
C ARG A 438 32.92 20.26 -23.76
N PHE A 439 32.56 19.79 -22.57
CA PHE A 439 33.45 19.72 -21.42
C PHE A 439 33.39 18.34 -20.76
N THR A 440 34.45 17.99 -20.03
CA THR A 440 34.56 16.73 -19.28
C THR A 440 35.03 17.01 -17.87
N LEU A 441 34.36 16.42 -16.88
CA LEU A 441 34.75 16.43 -15.47
C LEU A 441 34.96 14.99 -15.02
N THR A 442 36.06 14.71 -14.32
CA THR A 442 36.26 13.43 -13.63
C THR A 442 36.36 13.68 -12.14
N ASP A 443 35.53 12.99 -11.35
CA ASP A 443 35.56 13.01 -9.89
C ASP A 443 35.70 11.59 -9.33
N THR A 444 36.19 11.45 -8.09
CA THR A 444 36.13 10.19 -7.34
C THR A 444 35.31 10.42 -6.07
N PRO A 445 33.97 10.29 -6.15
CA PRO A 445 33.09 10.62 -5.02
C PRO A 445 33.37 9.69 -3.83
N PRO A 446 33.78 10.23 -2.66
CA PRO A 446 34.14 9.42 -1.50
C PRO A 446 32.91 8.81 -0.79
N ASN A 447 31.73 9.38 -1.03
CA ASN A 447 30.46 9.03 -0.39
C ASN A 447 29.42 8.60 -1.42
N GLY A 448 28.57 7.67 -1.03
CA GLY A 448 27.36 7.29 -1.73
C GLY A 448 26.15 8.15 -1.34
N GLY A 449 24.98 7.81 -1.89
CA GLY A 449 23.76 8.61 -1.80
C GLY A 449 23.57 9.50 -3.02
N LEU A 450 22.65 10.45 -2.93
CA LEU A 450 22.43 11.44 -3.99
C LEU A 450 23.58 12.46 -3.96
N VAL A 451 24.42 12.42 -4.99
CA VAL A 451 25.52 13.37 -5.17
C VAL A 451 25.13 14.38 -6.23
N ARG A 452 25.24 15.67 -5.89
CA ARG A 452 24.89 16.78 -6.77
C ARG A 452 26.16 17.46 -7.28
N TYR A 453 26.29 17.66 -8.58
CA TYR A 453 27.38 18.41 -9.19
C TYR A 453 26.83 19.70 -9.80
N SER A 454 27.33 20.85 -9.40
CA SER A 454 27.00 22.12 -10.04
C SER A 454 28.08 22.52 -11.03
N PHE A 455 27.66 23.01 -12.19
CA PHE A 455 28.51 23.60 -13.21
C PHE A 455 28.07 25.05 -13.44
N SER A 456 28.99 26.00 -13.35
CA SER A 456 28.67 27.42 -13.56
C SER A 456 29.63 28.05 -14.57
N PHE A 457 29.05 28.57 -15.65
CA PHE A 457 29.71 29.40 -16.66
C PHE A 457 29.37 30.86 -16.39
N ALA A 458 30.40 31.69 -16.18
CA ALA A 458 30.22 33.10 -15.81
C ALA A 458 29.76 34.02 -16.96
N GLY A 459 29.72 33.51 -18.19
CA GLY A 459 29.43 34.28 -19.39
C GLY A 459 30.68 34.85 -20.06
N THR A 460 30.51 35.32 -21.30
CA THR A 460 31.49 36.06 -22.10
C THR A 460 30.78 37.17 -22.89
N PRO A 461 31.47 38.12 -23.55
CA PRO A 461 30.85 39.19 -24.36
C PRO A 461 29.93 38.78 -25.53
N GLY A 462 29.60 37.50 -25.71
CA GLY A 462 28.58 37.02 -26.65
C GLY A 462 27.73 35.84 -26.11
N PHE A 463 27.90 35.48 -24.83
CA PHE A 463 27.18 34.38 -24.19
C PHE A 463 26.86 34.76 -22.75
N SER A 464 25.59 34.78 -22.39
CA SER A 464 25.14 35.04 -21.03
C SER A 464 25.61 33.95 -20.06
N ALA A 465 25.72 34.29 -18.78
CA ALA A 465 26.05 33.34 -17.73
C ALA A 465 24.99 32.23 -17.64
N VAL A 466 25.41 30.99 -17.36
CA VAL A 466 24.50 29.87 -17.16
C VAL A 466 25.04 28.94 -16.07
N SER A 467 24.14 28.33 -15.31
CA SER A 467 24.49 27.30 -14.33
C SER A 467 23.55 26.10 -14.44
N GLY A 468 24.05 24.92 -14.10
CA GLY A 468 23.32 23.67 -14.16
C GLY A 468 23.73 22.70 -13.07
N GLU A 469 22.82 21.80 -12.68
CA GLU A 469 23.09 20.75 -11.69
C GLU A 469 22.89 19.32 -12.24
N LEU A 470 23.89 18.45 -12.09
CA LEU A 470 23.72 17.01 -12.26
C LEU A 470 23.39 16.36 -10.91
N ARG A 471 22.43 15.45 -10.86
CA ARG A 471 22.19 14.59 -9.69
C ARG A 471 22.47 13.15 -10.06
N ILE A 472 23.36 12.49 -9.33
CA ILE A 472 23.76 11.10 -9.54
C ILE A 472 23.52 10.32 -8.25
N ALA A 473 22.72 9.25 -8.34
CA ALA A 473 22.62 8.27 -7.27
C ALA A 473 23.87 7.38 -7.26
N ILE A 474 24.62 7.41 -6.17
CA ILE A 474 25.75 6.52 -5.94
C ILE A 474 25.33 5.43 -4.94
N PRO A 475 25.34 4.15 -5.32
CA PRO A 475 24.87 3.07 -4.44
C PRO A 475 25.59 3.04 -3.08
N ARG A 476 24.83 2.73 -2.02
CA ARG A 476 25.32 2.49 -0.67
C ARG A 476 25.09 1.03 -0.30
N ALA A 477 25.91 0.51 0.62
CA ALA A 477 25.72 -0.85 1.10
C ALA A 477 24.58 -0.90 2.13
N ARG A 478 23.85 -2.02 2.22
CA ARG A 478 22.87 -2.21 3.31
C ARG A 478 23.58 -2.37 4.66
N ALA A 479 23.18 -1.59 5.65
CA ALA A 479 23.66 -1.74 7.02
C ALA A 479 23.20 -3.08 7.61
N GLN A 480 24.13 -3.83 8.20
CA GLN A 480 23.78 -5.06 8.95
C GLN A 480 23.30 -4.66 10.33
N LEU A 481 21.98 -4.62 10.53
CA LEU A 481 21.34 -4.25 11.79
C LEU A 481 20.51 -5.43 12.32
N SER A 482 20.63 -5.73 13.61
CA SER A 482 19.85 -6.78 14.27
C SER A 482 19.40 -6.33 15.65
N LEU A 483 18.30 -6.91 16.11
CA LEU A 483 17.72 -6.64 17.41
C LEU A 483 17.39 -7.95 18.11
N ALA A 484 17.90 -8.10 19.33
CA ALA A 484 17.68 -9.27 20.17
C ALA A 484 17.13 -8.86 21.53
N ARG A 485 16.51 -9.82 22.21
CA ARG A 485 16.02 -9.67 23.60
C ARG A 485 16.48 -10.81 24.50
N SER A 486 16.47 -10.56 25.81
CA SER A 486 16.57 -11.57 26.86
C SER A 486 15.37 -11.47 27.81
N PRO A 487 14.60 -12.55 28.03
CA PRO A 487 14.75 -13.90 27.46
C PRO A 487 14.43 -13.95 25.95
N LYS A 488 15.06 -14.87 25.20
CA LYS A 488 15.01 -14.89 23.72
C LYS A 488 13.63 -15.18 23.14
N THR A 489 12.85 -16.03 23.79
CA THR A 489 11.56 -16.52 23.28
C THR A 489 10.49 -16.44 24.37
N GLY A 490 9.24 -16.75 24.01
CA GLY A 490 8.12 -16.83 24.93
C GLY A 490 7.36 -15.51 25.11
N VAL A 491 6.15 -15.64 25.66
CA VAL A 491 5.33 -14.50 26.05
C VAL A 491 5.83 -13.96 27.39
N LEU A 492 5.92 -12.65 27.50
CA LEU A 492 6.41 -11.99 28.71
C LEU A 492 5.27 -11.79 29.70
N SER A 493 5.55 -12.00 30.98
CA SER A 493 4.60 -11.66 32.03
C SER A 493 4.39 -10.13 32.09
N TYR A 494 3.19 -9.72 32.48
CA TYR A 494 2.87 -8.33 32.73
C TYR A 494 3.88 -7.67 33.70
N GLY A 495 4.44 -6.54 33.30
CA GLY A 495 5.37 -5.75 34.10
C GLY A 495 6.81 -6.27 34.11
N ALA A 496 7.13 -7.29 33.31
CA ALA A 496 8.50 -7.79 33.17
C ALA A 496 9.43 -6.75 32.54
N THR A 497 10.69 -6.75 32.96
CA THR A 497 11.76 -5.96 32.32
C THR A 497 12.52 -6.84 31.34
N VAL A 498 12.57 -6.42 30.08
CA VAL A 498 13.27 -7.08 28.98
C VAL A 498 14.55 -6.32 28.68
N ASN A 499 15.66 -7.05 28.58
CA ASN A 499 16.90 -6.47 28.08
C ASN A 499 16.95 -6.62 26.56
N LEU A 500 17.12 -5.51 25.86
CA LEU A 500 17.21 -5.38 24.41
C LEU A 500 18.66 -5.15 24.02
N THR A 501 19.11 -5.78 22.94
CA THR A 501 20.45 -5.59 22.37
C THR A 501 20.29 -5.35 20.88
N ALA A 502 20.51 -4.10 20.46
CA ALA A 502 20.67 -3.75 19.06
C ALA A 502 22.14 -3.92 18.68
N ARG A 503 22.40 -4.55 17.53
CA ARG A 503 23.75 -4.75 17.01
C ARG A 503 23.85 -4.19 15.60
N LEU A 504 24.80 -3.28 15.42
CA LEU A 504 25.26 -2.78 14.13
C LEU A 504 26.51 -3.58 13.71
N GLY A 505 26.57 -3.96 12.43
CA GLY A 505 27.75 -4.53 11.79
C GLY A 505 28.91 -3.55 11.72
N ALA A 506 29.89 -3.82 10.85
CA ALA A 506 31.05 -2.94 10.69
C ALA A 506 30.59 -1.52 10.28
N PRO A 507 30.74 -0.51 11.16
CA PRO A 507 30.26 0.83 10.86
C PRO A 507 31.27 1.57 9.96
N TYR A 508 30.83 2.69 9.38
CA TYR A 508 31.71 3.65 8.71
C TYR A 508 31.86 4.90 9.58
N ARG A 509 31.22 6.02 9.21
CA ARG A 509 31.30 7.29 9.95
C ARG A 509 30.23 7.37 11.03
N ASN A 510 29.03 6.90 10.72
CA ASN A 510 27.94 6.87 11.68
C ASN A 510 27.97 5.55 12.47
N ARG A 511 27.94 5.68 13.79
CA ARG A 511 27.94 4.58 14.76
C ARG A 511 26.75 4.66 15.72
N VAL A 512 25.83 5.60 15.48
CA VAL A 512 24.69 5.87 16.36
C VAL A 512 23.53 4.98 15.97
N VAL A 513 23.01 4.24 16.95
CA VAL A 513 21.83 3.41 16.81
C VAL A 513 20.78 3.87 17.81
N GLU A 514 19.54 3.83 17.37
CA GLU A 514 18.37 4.13 18.19
C GLU A 514 17.57 2.85 18.45
N ILE A 515 16.96 2.77 19.62
CA ILE A 515 16.01 1.74 20.02
C ILE A 515 14.72 2.46 20.41
N TRP A 516 13.65 2.15 19.70
CA TRP A 516 12.32 2.71 19.82
C TRP A 516 11.35 1.62 20.29
N ALA A 517 10.29 2.01 21.01
CA ALA A 517 9.25 1.11 21.46
C ALA A 517 7.88 1.73 21.19
N ASP A 518 7.07 0.96 20.48
CA ASP A 518 5.70 1.27 20.09
C ASP A 518 4.73 0.32 20.82
N PRO A 519 4.15 0.74 21.97
CA PRO A 519 3.21 -0.06 22.73
C PRO A 519 1.86 -0.15 22.02
N HIS A 520 1.38 -1.36 21.76
CA HIS A 520 0.14 -1.60 21.02
C HIS A 520 -1.07 -0.85 21.63
N GLY A 521 -1.78 -0.11 20.77
CA GLY A 521 -2.96 0.70 21.10
C GLY A 521 -2.74 2.18 20.79
N ALA A 522 -3.78 2.90 20.37
CA ALA A 522 -3.68 4.32 20.02
C ALA A 522 -3.47 5.25 21.23
N ASP A 523 -3.46 4.72 22.46
CA ASP A 523 -3.31 5.46 23.71
C ASP A 523 -1.85 5.73 24.11
N GLN A 524 -0.87 5.11 23.44
CA GLN A 524 0.56 5.35 23.69
C GLN A 524 1.31 5.54 22.38
N PRO A 525 2.03 6.66 22.20
CA PRO A 525 2.84 6.87 20.99
C PRO A 525 4.13 6.04 21.02
N ASP A 526 4.71 5.82 19.82
CA ASP A 526 6.08 5.34 19.67
C ASP A 526 7.04 6.29 20.40
N ARG A 527 8.02 5.72 21.11
CA ARG A 527 8.97 6.51 21.90
C ARG A 527 10.39 5.97 21.83
N LEU A 528 11.34 6.90 21.82
CA LEU A 528 12.76 6.60 21.90
C LEU A 528 13.10 6.06 23.29
N ILE A 529 13.60 4.83 23.35
CA ILE A 529 14.12 4.21 24.58
C ILE A 529 15.58 4.56 24.79
N LYS A 530 16.37 4.50 23.72
CA LYS A 530 17.81 4.79 23.79
C LYS A 530 18.34 5.20 22.42
N ARG A 531 19.15 6.26 22.41
CA ARG A 531 20.03 6.65 21.30
C ARG A 531 21.47 6.61 21.81
N ALA A 532 22.34 5.84 21.17
CA ALA A 532 23.73 5.72 21.62
C ALA A 532 24.66 5.27 20.49
N THR A 533 25.94 5.62 20.64
CA THR A 533 27.03 5.08 19.82
C THR A 533 27.28 3.61 20.20
N VAL A 534 27.41 2.74 19.19
CA VAL A 534 27.70 1.32 19.42
C VAL A 534 29.09 1.12 20.05
N ASN A 535 29.20 0.18 20.99
CA ASN A 535 30.47 -0.16 21.63
C ASN A 535 31.43 -0.90 20.66
N SER A 536 32.59 -1.35 21.17
CA SER A 536 33.59 -2.08 20.36
C SER A 536 33.07 -3.39 19.75
N ALA A 537 32.03 -4.00 20.33
CA ALA A 537 31.38 -5.20 19.81
C ALA A 537 30.20 -4.88 18.86
N GLY A 538 29.94 -3.60 18.58
CA GLY A 538 28.84 -3.16 17.71
C GLY A 538 27.48 -3.09 18.41
N ASN A 539 27.42 -3.10 19.74
CA ASN A 539 26.15 -3.21 20.47
C ASN A 539 25.69 -1.91 21.13
N VAL A 540 24.37 -1.73 21.19
CA VAL A 540 23.64 -0.81 22.08
C VAL A 540 22.64 -1.64 22.89
N VAL A 541 22.63 -1.45 24.22
CA VAL A 541 21.76 -2.19 25.13
C VAL A 541 20.78 -1.25 25.82
N ALA A 542 19.53 -1.68 25.96
CA ALA A 542 18.48 -0.97 26.68
C ALA A 542 17.61 -1.93 27.49
N ALA A 543 17.01 -1.44 28.57
CA ALA A 543 16.02 -2.18 29.35
C ALA A 543 14.63 -1.57 29.13
N LEU A 544 13.63 -2.41 28.87
CA LEU A 544 12.25 -2.01 28.63
C LEU A 544 11.30 -2.79 29.54
N LYS A 545 10.53 -2.07 30.36
CA LYS A 545 9.43 -2.66 31.13
C LYS A 545 8.19 -2.78 30.25
N VAL A 546 7.70 -4.00 30.04
CA VAL A 546 6.54 -4.27 29.18
C VAL A 546 5.27 -4.49 29.99
N THR A 547 4.16 -3.89 29.56
CA THR A 547 2.83 -4.05 30.18
C THR A 547 1.77 -4.51 29.18
N ARG A 548 2.11 -4.48 27.90
CA ARG A 548 1.26 -4.78 26.75
C ARG A 548 2.13 -5.25 25.58
N ASN A 549 1.51 -5.72 24.51
CA ASN A 549 2.27 -6.04 23.29
C ASN A 549 3.02 -4.78 22.84
N THR A 550 4.27 -4.91 22.44
CA THR A 550 5.10 -3.75 22.07
C THR A 550 5.99 -4.13 20.91
N LEU A 551 5.92 -3.36 19.82
CA LEU A 551 6.85 -3.46 18.71
C LEU A 551 8.11 -2.66 19.09
N VAL A 552 9.26 -3.32 19.11
CA VAL A 552 10.54 -2.63 19.32
C VAL A 552 11.23 -2.51 17.97
N THR A 553 11.64 -1.29 17.63
CA THR A 553 12.36 -1.02 16.38
C THR A 553 13.72 -0.46 16.73
N THR A 554 14.79 -1.04 16.18
CA THR A 554 16.09 -0.37 16.14
C THR A 554 16.26 0.34 14.81
N ARG A 555 16.76 1.57 14.83
CA ARG A 555 16.94 2.43 13.65
C ARG A 555 18.41 2.87 13.55
N PHE A 556 18.93 2.84 12.33
CA PHE A 556 20.23 3.37 11.94
C PHE A 556 20.00 4.31 10.75
N THR A 557 20.47 5.56 10.83
CA THR A 557 20.18 6.58 9.81
C THR A 557 21.08 6.48 8.57
N GLY A 558 22.00 5.52 8.51
CA GLY A 558 22.96 5.43 7.42
C GLY A 558 24.09 6.46 7.54
N ASP A 559 24.93 6.47 6.52
CA ASP A 559 25.98 7.47 6.28
C ASP A 559 26.39 7.44 4.79
N GLY A 560 27.50 8.09 4.43
CA GLY A 560 28.05 8.04 3.08
C GLY A 560 28.44 6.62 2.59
N ALA A 561 28.54 5.60 3.46
CA ALA A 561 28.86 4.25 3.04
C ALA A 561 27.65 3.29 3.08
N TYR A 562 26.75 3.51 4.04
CA TYR A 562 25.64 2.61 4.31
C TYR A 562 24.27 3.30 4.19
N GLU A 563 23.30 2.57 3.66
CA GLU A 563 21.88 2.98 3.66
C GLU A 563 21.33 3.01 5.09
N PRO A 564 20.29 3.83 5.36
CA PRO A 564 19.46 3.68 6.54
C PRO A 564 18.96 2.25 6.68
N GLY A 565 18.85 1.77 7.91
CA GLY A 565 18.41 0.41 8.21
C GLY A 565 17.55 0.36 9.46
N SER A 566 16.64 -0.60 9.50
CA SER A 566 15.87 -0.91 10.69
C SER A 566 15.79 -2.41 10.94
N ALA A 567 15.63 -2.80 12.21
CA ALA A 567 15.29 -4.16 12.58
C ALA A 567 14.20 -4.13 13.66
N ARG A 568 13.26 -5.07 13.57
CA ARG A 568 12.04 -5.08 14.38
C ARG A 568 11.94 -6.35 15.22
N LEU A 569 11.29 -6.23 16.38
CA LEU A 569 11.06 -7.32 17.32
C LEU A 569 9.75 -7.13 18.08
N ASP A 570 8.85 -8.10 18.00
CA ASP A 570 7.62 -8.11 18.78
C ASP A 570 7.82 -8.63 20.20
N LEU A 571 7.37 -7.85 21.18
CA LEU A 571 7.30 -8.24 22.58
C LEU A 571 5.87 -8.58 22.97
N TRP A 572 5.47 -9.84 22.78
CA TRP A 572 4.19 -10.35 23.25
C TRP A 572 4.14 -10.37 24.78
N THR A 573 3.12 -9.73 25.36
CA THR A 573 3.01 -9.55 26.81
C THR A 573 1.63 -9.94 27.31
N GLU A 574 1.59 -10.85 28.29
CA GLU A 574 0.36 -11.29 28.95
C GLU A 574 -0.32 -10.12 29.70
N VAL A 575 -1.64 -10.19 29.86
CA VAL A 575 -2.31 -9.30 30.81
C VAL A 575 -2.00 -9.72 32.24
N GLY A 576 -1.84 -8.77 33.15
CA GLY A 576 -1.79 -9.05 34.58
C GLY A 576 -3.17 -9.50 35.05
N VAL A 577 -3.33 -10.78 35.40
CA VAL A 577 -4.62 -11.38 35.80
C VAL A 577 -4.51 -12.13 37.12
N SER A 578 -5.50 -11.96 37.99
CA SER A 578 -5.65 -12.75 39.22
C SER A 578 -7.12 -13.06 39.51
N THR A 579 -7.36 -14.11 40.31
CA THR A 579 -8.70 -14.55 40.71
C THR A 579 -8.71 -14.87 42.19
N THR A 580 -9.71 -14.38 42.92
CA THR A 580 -9.94 -14.68 44.34
C THR A 580 -11.33 -15.27 44.56
N LEU A 581 -11.44 -16.09 45.61
CA LEU A 581 -12.68 -16.72 46.05
C LEU A 581 -12.94 -16.32 47.51
N ALA A 582 -14.01 -15.58 47.75
CA ALA A 582 -14.44 -15.17 49.09
C ALA A 582 -15.69 -15.95 49.54
N ARG A 583 -16.00 -15.88 50.84
CA ARG A 583 -17.13 -16.58 51.53
C ARG A 583 -16.96 -18.09 51.76
N HIS A 584 -15.76 -18.63 51.52
CA HIS A 584 -15.43 -19.99 51.93
C HIS A 584 -15.20 -20.04 53.44
N TYR A 585 -15.58 -21.13 54.09
CA TYR A 585 -15.36 -21.30 55.54
C TYR A 585 -14.13 -22.14 55.84
N LYS A 586 -13.59 -22.83 54.84
CA LYS A 586 -12.46 -23.75 54.99
C LYS A 586 -11.63 -23.84 53.72
N THR A 587 -10.34 -24.06 53.90
CA THR A 587 -9.40 -24.36 52.82
C THR A 587 -8.70 -25.67 53.15
N LYS A 588 -8.78 -26.66 52.26
CA LYS A 588 -8.14 -27.97 52.46
C LYS A 588 -7.75 -28.55 51.10
N LYS A 589 -6.74 -29.41 51.08
CA LYS A 589 -6.36 -30.13 49.86
C LYS A 589 -7.29 -31.31 49.58
N ILE A 590 -7.54 -31.57 48.31
CA ILE A 590 -8.06 -32.83 47.78
C ILE A 590 -6.97 -33.36 46.84
N GLY A 591 -6.32 -34.45 47.23
CA GLY A 591 -5.04 -34.84 46.62
C GLY A 591 -3.98 -33.74 46.82
N SER A 592 -3.30 -33.34 45.76
CA SER A 592 -2.30 -32.25 45.76
C SER A 592 -2.90 -30.84 45.57
N THR A 593 -4.18 -30.75 45.21
CA THR A 593 -4.82 -29.48 44.83
C THR A 593 -5.53 -28.83 46.00
N THR A 594 -5.29 -27.54 46.23
CA THR A 594 -5.96 -26.75 47.27
C THR A 594 -7.36 -26.34 46.85
N TYR A 595 -8.37 -26.74 47.62
CA TYR A 595 -9.77 -26.37 47.43
C TYR A 595 -10.25 -25.38 48.50
N ARG A 596 -11.12 -24.46 48.07
CA ARG A 596 -11.94 -23.63 48.96
C ARG A 596 -13.29 -24.31 49.17
N TYR A 597 -13.71 -24.45 50.42
CA TYR A 597 -14.92 -25.19 50.82
C TYR A 597 -16.02 -24.21 51.19
N PHE A 598 -17.18 -24.40 50.56
CA PHE A 598 -18.38 -23.60 50.73
C PHE A 598 -19.49 -24.47 51.31
N ARG A 599 -20.27 -23.91 52.24
CA ARG A 599 -21.53 -24.55 52.66
C ARG A 599 -22.54 -24.41 51.54
N GLN A 600 -23.45 -25.37 51.40
CA GLN A 600 -24.49 -25.33 50.36
C GLN A 600 -25.36 -24.06 50.46
N SER A 601 -25.48 -23.47 51.65
CA SER A 601 -26.20 -22.22 51.91
C SER A 601 -25.42 -20.93 51.59
N LYS A 602 -24.18 -21.01 51.08
CA LYS A 602 -23.34 -19.85 50.81
C LYS A 602 -22.71 -19.91 49.42
N ASP A 603 -23.10 -18.95 48.57
CA ASP A 603 -22.56 -18.84 47.23
C ASP A 603 -21.15 -18.22 47.20
N PRO A 604 -20.21 -18.80 46.42
CA PRO A 604 -18.90 -18.21 46.20
C PRO A 604 -18.99 -16.81 45.59
N LEU A 605 -18.29 -15.85 46.19
CA LEU A 605 -18.01 -14.58 45.53
C LEU A 605 -16.69 -14.73 44.77
N ILE A 606 -16.79 -14.64 43.45
CA ILE A 606 -15.65 -14.74 42.53
C ILE A 606 -15.28 -13.33 42.11
N THR A 607 -14.02 -12.95 42.34
CA THR A 607 -13.47 -11.66 41.91
C THR A 607 -12.26 -11.89 41.04
N HIS A 608 -12.31 -11.37 39.81
CA HIS A 608 -11.18 -11.26 38.92
C HIS A 608 -10.60 -9.85 38.99
N THR A 609 -9.28 -9.76 39.02
CA THR A 609 -8.57 -8.50 38.82
C THR A 609 -7.72 -8.63 37.56
N MET A 610 -7.85 -7.67 36.66
CA MET A 610 -7.08 -7.54 35.44
C MET A 610 -6.58 -6.11 35.28
N THR A 611 -5.42 -5.91 34.64
CA THR A 611 -4.98 -4.54 34.29
C THR A 611 -6.07 -3.83 33.49
N PRO A 612 -6.57 -2.66 33.94
CA PRO A 612 -7.66 -1.96 33.29
C PRO A 612 -7.24 -1.42 31.91
N HIS A 613 -8.16 -1.46 30.96
CA HIS A 613 -8.05 -0.84 29.63
C HIS A 613 -9.48 -0.53 29.13
N PRO A 614 -9.69 0.56 28.36
CA PRO A 614 -10.98 0.83 27.73
C PRO A 614 -11.53 -0.41 27.00
N GLY A 615 -12.83 -0.67 27.18
CA GLY A 615 -13.51 -1.82 26.56
C GLY A 615 -13.24 -3.20 27.17
N ARG A 616 -12.22 -3.35 28.03
CA ARG A 616 -11.75 -4.65 28.52
C ARG A 616 -12.78 -5.40 29.37
N LYS A 617 -12.85 -6.71 29.13
CA LYS A 617 -13.71 -7.70 29.81
C LYS A 617 -12.86 -8.88 30.30
N ALA A 618 -13.10 -9.31 31.54
CA ALA A 618 -12.59 -10.59 32.02
C ALA A 618 -13.50 -11.72 31.50
N ARG A 619 -12.94 -12.67 30.76
CA ARG A 619 -13.64 -13.91 30.41
C ARG A 619 -13.48 -14.88 31.57
N THR A 620 -14.55 -15.12 32.31
CA THR A 620 -14.56 -16.13 33.35
C THR A 620 -14.89 -17.48 32.73
N THR A 621 -14.05 -18.49 32.98
CA THR A 621 -14.33 -19.89 32.61
C THR A 621 -14.47 -20.71 33.88
N ILE A 622 -15.60 -21.43 34.00
CA ILE A 622 -15.90 -22.32 35.12
C ILE A 622 -16.08 -23.73 34.58
N GLU A 623 -15.44 -24.69 35.23
CA GLU A 623 -15.57 -26.10 34.90
C GLU A 623 -15.97 -26.91 36.13
N VAL A 624 -16.71 -27.98 35.91
CA VAL A 624 -17.13 -28.95 36.92
C VAL A 624 -16.40 -30.27 36.71
N TRP A 625 -16.05 -30.96 37.80
CA TRP A 625 -15.51 -32.30 37.73
C TRP A 625 -16.66 -33.30 37.56
N SER A 626 -16.68 -34.01 36.44
CA SER A 626 -17.70 -35.01 36.11
C SER A 626 -17.09 -36.16 35.30
N GLY A 627 -17.40 -37.40 35.66
CA GLY A 627 -16.92 -38.58 34.91
C GLY A 627 -15.38 -38.68 34.80
N GLY A 628 -14.65 -38.27 35.84
CA GLY A 628 -13.18 -38.33 35.86
C GLY A 628 -12.46 -37.25 35.05
N LYS A 629 -13.17 -36.25 34.51
CA LYS A 629 -12.59 -35.13 33.77
C LYS A 629 -13.22 -33.80 34.16
N TRP A 630 -12.51 -32.71 33.86
CA TRP A 630 -13.08 -31.37 33.95
C TRP A 630 -13.90 -31.08 32.69
N THR A 631 -15.13 -30.63 32.87
CA THR A 631 -16.04 -30.25 31.78
C THR A 631 -16.49 -28.82 31.95
N LEU A 632 -16.55 -28.06 30.84
CA LEU A 632 -17.07 -26.70 30.83
C LEU A 632 -18.48 -26.67 31.47
N TRP A 633 -18.61 -25.86 32.52
CA TRP A 633 -19.89 -25.59 33.18
C TRP A 633 -20.50 -24.32 32.61
N SER A 634 -19.72 -23.24 32.57
CA SER A 634 -20.11 -21.99 31.96
C SER A 634 -18.90 -21.14 31.63
N PHE A 635 -19.09 -20.20 30.70
CA PHE A 635 -18.21 -19.06 30.55
C PHE A 635 -19.03 -17.78 30.51
N ARG A 636 -18.44 -16.66 30.92
CA ARG A 636 -19.07 -15.34 30.82
C ARG A 636 -18.03 -14.26 30.61
N ASN A 637 -18.38 -13.22 29.88
CA ASN A 637 -17.57 -12.02 29.77
C ASN A 637 -18.14 -10.95 30.71
N THR A 638 -17.32 -10.45 31.62
CA THR A 638 -17.73 -9.40 32.57
C THR A 638 -16.86 -8.17 32.34
N LYS A 639 -17.50 -7.02 32.10
CA LYS A 639 -16.81 -5.73 31.96
C LYS A 639 -16.02 -5.44 33.24
N LEU A 640 -14.79 -4.96 33.11
CA LEU A 640 -14.00 -4.52 34.25
C LEU A 640 -14.53 -3.19 34.78
N SER A 641 -14.46 -2.99 36.10
CA SER A 641 -14.55 -1.65 36.70
C SER A 641 -13.37 -0.79 36.24
N SER A 642 -13.42 0.52 36.51
CA SER A 642 -12.30 1.44 36.29
C SER A 642 -11.01 1.01 37.00
N THR A 643 -11.13 0.27 38.10
CA THR A 643 -10.01 -0.31 38.87
C THR A 643 -9.61 -1.72 38.40
N GLY A 644 -10.14 -2.20 37.28
CA GLY A 644 -9.76 -3.48 36.70
C GLY A 644 -10.41 -4.70 37.36
N LYS A 645 -11.52 -4.54 38.07
CA LYS A 645 -12.19 -5.64 38.79
C LYS A 645 -13.46 -6.11 38.08
N ALA A 646 -13.66 -7.42 38.01
CA ALA A 646 -14.92 -8.05 37.63
C ALA A 646 -15.33 -9.04 38.73
N SER A 647 -16.46 -8.79 39.39
CA SER A 647 -16.95 -9.65 40.48
C SER A 647 -18.35 -10.16 40.21
N PHE A 648 -18.63 -11.40 40.60
CA PHE A 648 -19.98 -11.96 40.58
C PHE A 648 -20.13 -13.06 41.63
N THR A 649 -21.37 -13.27 42.07
CA THR A 649 -21.74 -14.39 42.93
C THR A 649 -22.04 -15.61 42.05
N PHE A 650 -21.39 -16.73 42.32
CA PHE A 650 -21.66 -18.01 41.64
C PHE A 650 -22.86 -18.70 42.30
N VAL A 651 -24.07 -18.30 41.89
CA VAL A 651 -25.32 -18.91 42.36
C VAL A 651 -25.52 -20.21 41.62
N THR A 652 -25.31 -21.33 42.32
CA THR A 652 -25.63 -22.65 41.75
C THR A 652 -26.35 -23.49 42.78
N GLY A 653 -27.49 -24.05 42.42
CA GLY A 653 -28.15 -25.13 43.17
C GLY A 653 -27.35 -26.45 43.13
N ALA A 654 -26.02 -26.36 43.08
CA ALA A 654 -25.13 -27.51 42.96
C ALA A 654 -25.24 -28.40 44.19
N ARG A 655 -25.33 -29.71 43.94
CA ARG A 655 -25.39 -30.71 45.00
C ARG A 655 -24.05 -30.76 45.77
N VAL A 656 -24.15 -31.09 47.06
CA VAL A 656 -22.99 -31.37 47.93
C VAL A 656 -22.04 -32.37 47.26
N GLY A 657 -20.73 -32.14 47.38
CA GLY A 657 -19.68 -33.00 46.84
C GLY A 657 -19.26 -32.70 45.41
N LYS A 658 -19.95 -31.79 44.70
CA LYS A 658 -19.50 -31.30 43.39
C LYS A 658 -18.26 -30.43 43.51
N ARG A 659 -17.28 -30.68 42.64
CA ARG A 659 -16.00 -29.95 42.57
C ARG A 659 -15.98 -29.06 41.34
N PHE A 660 -15.54 -27.83 41.50
CA PHE A 660 -15.45 -26.81 40.46
C PHE A 660 -14.04 -26.24 40.39
N ARG A 661 -13.69 -25.71 39.21
CA ARG A 661 -12.55 -24.80 39.05
C ARG A 661 -12.96 -23.58 38.25
N VAL A 662 -12.39 -22.43 38.59
CA VAL A 662 -12.64 -21.16 37.90
C VAL A 662 -11.33 -20.43 37.63
N ARG A 663 -11.25 -19.75 36.49
CA ARG A 663 -10.18 -18.80 36.18
C ARG A 663 -10.72 -17.63 35.37
N ALA A 664 -9.95 -16.55 35.34
CA ALA A 664 -10.13 -15.46 34.38
C ALA A 664 -9.17 -15.67 33.19
N GLU A 665 -9.67 -15.40 32.00
CA GLU A 665 -8.98 -15.46 30.72
C GLU A 665 -9.08 -14.08 30.05
N TYR A 666 -8.00 -13.67 29.41
CA TYR A 666 -7.99 -12.58 28.45
C TYR A 666 -7.75 -13.20 27.09
N LEU A 667 -8.71 -13.02 26.19
CA LEU A 667 -8.61 -13.49 24.81
C LEU A 667 -8.48 -12.26 23.92
N ARG A 668 -7.35 -12.11 23.23
CA ARG A 668 -7.12 -10.98 22.31
C ARG A 668 -8.28 -10.89 21.31
N GLY A 669 -8.90 -9.71 21.18
CA GLY A 669 -10.05 -9.47 20.30
C GLY A 669 -11.40 -9.94 20.83
N LYS A 670 -11.45 -10.84 21.82
CA LYS A 670 -12.72 -11.34 22.43
C LYS A 670 -12.96 -10.80 23.84
N SER A 671 -11.93 -10.27 24.48
CA SER A 671 -11.99 -9.60 25.78
C SER A 671 -12.23 -8.08 25.66
N GLY A 672 -12.68 -7.59 24.50
CA GLY A 672 -13.07 -6.18 24.30
C GLY A 672 -11.93 -5.22 23.95
N ASP A 673 -10.71 -5.72 23.80
CA ASP A 673 -9.55 -5.00 23.28
C ASP A 673 -8.51 -6.00 22.70
N THR A 674 -7.42 -5.48 22.13
CA THR A 674 -6.38 -6.26 21.43
C THR A 674 -4.95 -5.99 21.94
N VAL A 675 -4.77 -5.23 23.02
CA VAL A 675 -3.46 -4.68 23.42
C VAL A 675 -2.54 -5.68 24.12
N ASN A 676 -3.05 -6.80 24.63
CA ASN A 676 -2.23 -7.85 25.26
C ASN A 676 -2.27 -9.16 24.46
N TYR A 677 -1.34 -10.08 24.77
CA TYR A 677 -1.39 -11.44 24.28
C TYR A 677 -2.47 -12.24 25.01
N THR A 678 -3.08 -13.22 24.33
CA THR A 678 -4.06 -14.12 24.94
C THR A 678 -3.45 -14.85 26.13
N SER A 679 -3.99 -14.64 27.33
CA SER A 679 -3.47 -15.23 28.56
C SER A 679 -4.57 -15.75 29.47
N ALA A 680 -4.21 -16.71 30.33
CA ALA A 680 -5.13 -17.31 31.27
C ALA A 680 -4.52 -17.28 32.68
N GLY A 681 -5.31 -16.83 33.65
CA GLY A 681 -4.93 -16.88 35.06
C GLY A 681 -4.92 -18.30 35.60
N ALA A 682 -4.30 -18.47 36.76
CA ALA A 682 -4.28 -19.75 37.46
C ALA A 682 -5.69 -20.21 37.88
N TRP A 683 -5.96 -21.51 37.73
CA TRP A 683 -7.18 -22.14 38.22
C TRP A 683 -7.33 -22.01 39.74
N LYS A 684 -8.52 -21.61 40.21
CA LYS A 684 -8.94 -21.68 41.61
C LYS A 684 -10.00 -22.76 41.76
N TYR A 685 -9.79 -23.67 42.72
CA TYR A 685 -10.62 -24.84 42.92
C TYR A 685 -11.54 -24.66 44.12
N PHE A 686 -12.79 -25.10 44.01
CA PHE A 686 -13.76 -25.04 45.10
C PHE A 686 -14.76 -26.19 45.08
N THR A 687 -15.38 -26.46 46.23
CA THR A 687 -16.36 -27.56 46.40
C THR A 687 -17.44 -27.16 47.42
N TYR A 688 -18.61 -27.76 47.29
CA TYR A 688 -19.72 -27.59 48.24
C TYR A 688 -19.79 -28.73 49.26
N THR A 689 -20.04 -28.39 50.51
CA THR A 689 -20.33 -29.30 51.63
C THR A 689 -21.70 -28.98 52.23
N LYS A 690 -22.20 -29.87 53.09
CA LYS A 690 -23.35 -29.58 53.94
C LYS A 690 -23.15 -28.30 54.76
#